data_AF-A0A1Y0IDF7-F1
#
_entry.id   AF-A0A1Y0IDF7-F1
#
_cell.length_a   1.000
_cell.length_b   1.000
_cell.length_c   1.000
_cell.angle_alpha   90.00
_cell.angle_beta   90.00
_cell.angle_gamma   90.00
#
_symmetry.space_group_name_H-M   'P 1'
#
loop_
_entity.id
_entity.type
_entity.pdbx_description
1 polymer ?
#
loop_
_entity_poly.entity_id
_entity_poly.type
_entity_poly.pdbx_seq_one_letter_code
_entity_poly.pdbx_strand_id
1 'polypeptide(L)'
;MLKKTLVSMAVASTVTLTGCLDNADTGRNADPEYKISHPDFTGKTWPIFNPVTSALPVPNDLIFDSVASDGSFRVPGDMSNPVINALNDLSGASVSAAIDITTNGYIDPATVDGRAFIISAGPDGQPTVIPNPNQSVFLIELDYASGEPVTGLSKGEPPTIPLAVTAQKAAAGDPASGAALAGLAQNPAYEASVVELDGLSAIRINPLTPLNPRKRYVVAITKDVKTVNGESLVASPGYSNLTDAEAPLASGALSGVRALINGLWEPIASNYFQLTNSVRAQTGQPSLSDADIVMSYSFTTSNDKAVLGYMAEPNTWFTDQIKTVLGTRTRDAVMAQSAAAGVSASYDSIKTAIDGTIATYPSAQFTTALAPLFDIPFPNGCGGLTGEQALSCTGVALSRNFEVPGLIEPPTSREAQFGTPTDVTQLSVITSSLVAPGEVMAVTGQITLPYYLGIPEGTDGSNITAGKWRANASLAGALNNAFSALGVSFPQADPNVTDVVNYLFPFPQKTSDVTIPVLAIYPANANMNSGNLPVVIYQHGIRTDRSTALTFGSALAKAAGVAVIAIDHPAHGVAPSSTADRTELATRLLTLANLPTDDATVQAVVNETFHIAALLQIQEAGCPLNITNPGDTDQVNNAMQIVLGGTCGVQAATSLGSALAMESTVKNAGSIVPGLPATDFERHFDFTAGPTGAPIPMNFDPANAVGGSGTLAINLTHFQNSRDYLRQNIIDNLNLRLSLSSLDLNGGGADLSGDNVYFVGHSLGSITGIPFVAVANSTAATDDNIVAAQMLTPGGKFSGLLEQSPTFAPAILGGLQAAAGIQQGDSGFAAFTHVLQATLDSGEAIQFAGDLPGSKVILSEVIGDTYIPNSAYPTANFGNADPDPLTGTEPLVRISGATDITTSGALNVGVTRYTGGDHTTPVLPAPGDQNAARAFAEMIGQTTSMILTGGQQVMVNDPGIIQQ
;
A
#
# COMPACT_ATOMS: atom_id res chain seq x y z
N MET A 1 13.12 -28.31 -5.33
CA MET A 1 11.71 -28.64 -5.04
C MET A 1 10.75 -27.51 -5.43
N LEU A 2 11.19 -26.24 -5.49
CA LEU A 2 10.42 -25.07 -5.98
C LEU A 2 9.84 -25.19 -7.41
N LYS A 3 10.52 -25.88 -8.34
CA LYS A 3 10.09 -26.01 -9.76
C LYS A 3 8.74 -26.72 -10.01
N LYS A 4 8.17 -27.41 -9.00
CA LYS A 4 6.88 -28.12 -9.16
C LYS A 4 5.75 -27.51 -8.33
N THR A 5 6.05 -26.64 -7.38
CA THR A 5 5.07 -26.10 -6.42
C THR A 5 4.43 -24.79 -6.87
N LEU A 6 5.11 -23.97 -7.68
CA LEU A 6 4.55 -22.70 -8.19
C LEU A 6 3.70 -22.86 -9.48
N VAL A 7 3.90 -23.94 -10.24
CA VAL A 7 3.35 -24.12 -11.61
C VAL A 7 1.92 -24.69 -11.64
N SER A 8 1.36 -25.09 -10.49
CA SER A 8 0.04 -25.76 -10.40
C SER A 8 -0.93 -24.92 -9.58
N MET A 9 -1.64 -23.98 -10.21
CA MET A 9 -2.80 -23.31 -9.59
C MET A 9 -4.10 -24.03 -9.91
N ALA A 10 -4.26 -25.21 -9.32
CA ALA A 10 -5.58 -25.78 -9.06
C ALA A 10 -5.96 -25.36 -7.63
N VAL A 11 -6.79 -24.33 -7.49
CA VAL A 11 -7.20 -23.81 -6.18
C VAL A 11 -8.41 -24.59 -5.71
N ALA A 12 -8.17 -25.59 -4.87
CA ALA A 12 -9.24 -26.44 -4.37
C ALA A 12 -10.17 -25.70 -3.41
N SER A 13 -11.39 -25.44 -3.86
CA SER A 13 -12.47 -24.99 -2.99
C SER A 13 -12.84 -26.11 -2.03
N THR A 14 -12.70 -25.90 -0.72
CA THR A 14 -13.41 -26.73 0.26
C THR A 14 -14.88 -26.35 0.15
N VAL A 15 -15.65 -27.07 -0.67
CA VAL A 15 -17.09 -26.80 -0.82
C VAL A 15 -17.84 -27.27 0.42
N THR A 16 -17.66 -26.54 1.51
CA THR A 16 -18.41 -26.62 2.77
C THR A 16 -19.06 -25.27 2.99
N LEU A 17 -20.02 -24.92 2.13
CA LEU A 17 -20.89 -23.75 2.33
C LEU A 17 -21.85 -24.08 3.49
N THR A 18 -21.40 -23.90 4.73
CA THR A 18 -22.27 -23.96 5.91
C THR A 18 -23.21 -22.75 5.88
N GLY A 19 -24.48 -22.99 5.53
CA GLY A 19 -25.54 -21.99 5.69
C GLY A 19 -26.55 -21.88 4.54
N CYS A 20 -26.25 -22.36 3.33
CA CYS A 20 -27.25 -22.39 2.27
C CYS A 20 -28.07 -23.68 2.21
N LEU A 21 -27.67 -24.77 2.88
CA LEU A 21 -28.32 -26.08 2.72
C LEU A 21 -28.17 -26.95 3.98
N ASP A 22 -29.08 -26.80 4.95
CA ASP A 22 -29.41 -27.93 5.83
C ASP A 22 -30.28 -28.89 5.00
N ASN A 23 -29.64 -29.87 4.34
CA ASN A 23 -30.20 -31.18 3.97
C ASN A 23 -29.24 -31.91 3.01
N ALA A 24 -28.18 -32.53 3.54
CA ALA A 24 -27.49 -33.62 2.86
C ALA A 24 -26.69 -34.48 3.85
N ASP A 25 -27.37 -35.05 4.85
CA ASP A 25 -26.81 -36.18 5.59
C ASP A 25 -27.09 -37.48 4.84
N THR A 26 -26.04 -38.32 4.80
CA THR A 26 -25.97 -39.71 4.35
C THR A 26 -25.78 -39.97 2.85
N GLY A 27 -24.57 -40.44 2.50
CA GLY A 27 -24.32 -41.13 1.24
C GLY A 27 -22.88 -41.04 0.73
N ARG A 28 -21.93 -41.74 1.36
CA ARG A 28 -20.74 -42.18 0.62
C ARG A 28 -21.22 -43.14 -0.46
N ASN A 29 -21.16 -42.75 -1.73
CA ASN A 29 -21.33 -43.69 -2.82
C ASN A 29 -20.41 -43.35 -3.99
N ALA A 30 -19.64 -44.39 -4.35
CA ALA A 30 -18.90 -44.71 -5.56
C ALA A 30 -18.37 -43.55 -6.41
N ASP A 31 -17.10 -43.63 -6.78
CA ASP A 31 -16.53 -42.92 -7.95
C ASP A 31 -17.08 -43.55 -9.24
N PRO A 32 -18.07 -42.98 -9.95
CA PRO A 32 -18.17 -43.19 -11.38
C PRO A 32 -17.07 -42.36 -12.05
N GLU A 33 -16.18 -43.01 -12.80
CA GLU A 33 -15.46 -42.33 -13.87
C GLU A 33 -16.49 -41.79 -14.87
N TYR A 34 -16.89 -40.52 -14.70
CA TYR A 34 -17.65 -39.81 -15.73
C TYR A 34 -16.71 -39.51 -16.89
N LYS A 35 -16.62 -40.45 -17.83
CA LYS A 35 -16.15 -40.17 -19.18
C LYS A 35 -17.24 -39.36 -19.88
N ILE A 36 -17.15 -38.04 -19.75
CA ILE A 36 -17.83 -37.11 -20.64
C ILE A 36 -17.20 -37.29 -22.04
N SER A 37 -17.59 -38.35 -22.76
CA SER A 37 -17.30 -38.45 -24.19
C SER A 37 -18.29 -37.54 -24.90
N HIS A 38 -17.81 -36.42 -25.43
CA HIS A 38 -18.65 -35.36 -25.96
C HIS A 38 -18.25 -35.01 -27.40
N PRO A 39 -18.86 -35.65 -28.42
CA PRO A 39 -18.84 -35.12 -29.77
C PRO A 39 -19.32 -33.65 -29.84
N ASP A 40 -20.13 -33.18 -28.88
CA ASP A 40 -20.71 -31.84 -28.82
C ASP A 40 -19.73 -30.71 -28.43
N PHE A 41 -18.55 -31.05 -27.90
CA PHE A 41 -17.53 -30.08 -27.45
C PHE A 41 -16.25 -30.12 -28.29
N THR A 42 -16.19 -31.01 -29.28
CA THR A 42 -15.03 -31.12 -30.17
C THR A 42 -14.89 -29.86 -31.01
N GLY A 43 -13.75 -29.18 -30.91
CA GLY A 43 -13.47 -27.94 -31.64
C GLY A 43 -14.16 -26.69 -31.10
N LYS A 44 -14.80 -26.77 -29.92
CA LYS A 44 -15.43 -25.61 -29.26
C LYS A 44 -14.49 -24.94 -28.27
N THR A 45 -14.69 -23.64 -28.08
CA THR A 45 -13.95 -22.82 -27.11
C THR A 45 -14.89 -22.38 -25.98
N TRP A 46 -14.41 -22.45 -24.74
CA TRP A 46 -15.13 -22.07 -23.53
C TRP A 46 -14.19 -21.47 -22.48
N PRO A 47 -14.71 -20.59 -21.60
CA PRO A 47 -13.99 -20.19 -20.39
C PRO A 47 -13.87 -21.37 -19.41
N ILE A 48 -12.72 -21.49 -18.75
CA ILE A 48 -12.45 -22.59 -17.82
C ILE A 48 -13.21 -22.35 -16.51
N PHE A 49 -14.13 -23.27 -16.22
CA PHE A 49 -14.84 -23.35 -14.95
C PHE A 49 -15.08 -24.82 -14.61
N ASN A 50 -14.39 -25.33 -13.60
CA ASN A 50 -14.54 -26.70 -13.16
C ASN A 50 -14.24 -26.83 -11.65
N PRO A 51 -15.28 -26.76 -10.79
CA PRO A 51 -15.10 -26.89 -9.35
C PRO A 51 -14.62 -28.29 -8.91
N VAL A 52 -14.87 -29.35 -9.69
CA VAL A 52 -14.42 -30.72 -9.37
C VAL A 52 -12.90 -30.83 -9.42
N THR A 53 -12.29 -30.22 -10.43
CA THR A 53 -10.82 -30.20 -10.60
C THR A 53 -10.19 -28.94 -10.04
N SER A 54 -10.98 -28.08 -9.39
CA SER A 54 -10.48 -26.85 -8.76
C SER A 54 -9.89 -25.84 -9.75
N ALA A 55 -10.30 -25.94 -11.02
CA ALA A 55 -9.96 -25.00 -12.07
C ALA A 55 -11.05 -23.92 -12.13
N LEU A 56 -10.92 -22.94 -11.23
CA LEU A 56 -11.83 -21.81 -11.07
C LEU A 56 -11.05 -20.50 -11.24
N PRO A 57 -11.67 -19.42 -11.75
CA PRO A 57 -11.08 -18.09 -11.70
C PRO A 57 -10.70 -17.72 -10.26
N VAL A 58 -9.55 -17.06 -10.08
CA VAL A 58 -9.09 -16.54 -8.79
C VAL A 58 -9.04 -15.02 -8.90
N PRO A 59 -9.65 -14.26 -7.97
CA PRO A 59 -10.38 -14.71 -6.78
C PRO A 59 -11.81 -15.20 -7.07
N ASN A 60 -12.41 -15.95 -6.14
CA ASN A 60 -13.83 -16.33 -6.18
C ASN A 60 -14.40 -16.53 -4.75
N ASP A 61 -15.73 -16.48 -4.57
CA ASP A 61 -16.37 -16.63 -3.26
C ASP A 61 -16.38 -18.09 -2.73
N LEU A 62 -16.05 -19.08 -3.56
CA LEU A 62 -16.07 -20.50 -3.15
C LEU A 62 -14.85 -20.89 -2.29
N ILE A 63 -13.88 -19.98 -2.16
CA ILE A 63 -12.66 -20.19 -1.36
C ILE A 63 -12.69 -19.45 -0.02
N PHE A 64 -13.81 -18.86 0.41
CA PHE A 64 -13.94 -18.32 1.77
C PHE A 64 -13.82 -19.43 2.82
N ASP A 65 -13.10 -19.14 3.92
CA ASP A 65 -12.93 -20.08 5.03
C ASP A 65 -14.23 -20.21 5.84
N SER A 66 -14.91 -21.33 5.66
CA SER A 66 -16.10 -21.67 6.45
C SER A 66 -15.81 -22.04 7.91
N VAL A 67 -14.54 -22.34 8.26
CA VAL A 67 -14.13 -22.73 9.61
C VAL A 67 -13.83 -21.50 10.44
N ALA A 68 -12.93 -20.63 9.97
CA ALA A 68 -12.66 -19.36 10.63
C ALA A 68 -13.85 -18.41 10.51
N SER A 69 -14.46 -18.30 9.32
CA SER A 69 -15.60 -17.42 9.05
C SER A 69 -15.34 -15.94 9.41
N ASP A 70 -14.07 -15.52 9.35
CA ASP A 70 -13.59 -14.15 9.58
C ASP A 70 -13.39 -13.38 8.27
N GLY A 71 -14.02 -13.83 7.19
CA GLY A 71 -13.83 -13.30 5.85
C GLY A 71 -12.51 -13.68 5.19
N SER A 72 -11.62 -14.44 5.83
CA SER A 72 -10.42 -14.95 5.17
C SER A 72 -10.73 -16.03 4.13
N PHE A 73 -9.85 -16.22 3.15
CA PHE A 73 -9.90 -17.39 2.28
C PHE A 73 -9.22 -18.60 2.92
N ARG A 74 -9.61 -19.79 2.45
CA ARG A 74 -8.92 -21.03 2.74
C ARG A 74 -8.79 -21.92 1.51
N VAL A 75 -7.55 -22.21 1.16
CA VAL A 75 -7.17 -23.02 0.00
C VAL A 75 -6.15 -24.08 0.41
N PRO A 76 -6.35 -25.37 0.08
CA PRO A 76 -5.42 -26.42 0.43
C PRO A 76 -4.17 -26.34 -0.46
N GLY A 77 -3.04 -26.77 0.06
CA GLY A 77 -1.80 -26.82 -0.70
C GLY A 77 -0.56 -26.80 0.18
N ASP A 78 0.60 -26.70 -0.45
CA ASP A 78 1.88 -26.53 0.23
C ASP A 78 2.06 -25.05 0.61
N MET A 79 2.06 -24.75 1.92
CA MET A 79 2.23 -23.38 2.45
C MET A 79 3.65 -22.82 2.23
N SER A 80 4.60 -23.60 1.71
CA SER A 80 5.86 -23.06 1.19
C SER A 80 5.71 -22.38 -0.17
N ASN A 81 4.58 -22.57 -0.87
CA ASN A 81 4.24 -21.76 -2.03
C ASN A 81 3.73 -20.38 -1.55
N PRO A 82 4.40 -19.27 -1.92
CA PRO A 82 4.03 -17.93 -1.48
C PRO A 82 2.61 -17.53 -1.89
N VAL A 83 2.14 -17.96 -3.07
CA VAL A 83 0.80 -17.66 -3.58
C VAL A 83 -0.28 -18.34 -2.74
N ILE A 84 -0.11 -19.63 -2.45
CA ILE A 84 -1.07 -20.41 -1.64
C ILE A 84 -1.08 -19.87 -0.20
N ASN A 85 0.10 -19.60 0.36
CA ASN A 85 0.23 -19.04 1.70
C ASN A 85 -0.46 -17.67 1.78
N ALA A 86 -0.17 -16.77 0.84
CA ALA A 86 -0.78 -15.45 0.78
C ALA A 86 -2.30 -15.50 0.61
N LEU A 87 -2.82 -16.34 -0.29
CA LEU A 87 -4.26 -16.52 -0.47
C LEU A 87 -4.96 -16.85 0.86
N ASN A 88 -4.39 -17.73 1.68
CA ASN A 88 -4.96 -18.09 2.99
C ASN A 88 -4.93 -16.95 4.04
N ASP A 89 -4.26 -15.83 3.75
CA ASP A 89 -4.20 -14.65 4.62
C ASP A 89 -4.94 -13.43 4.03
N LEU A 90 -5.61 -13.58 2.90
CA LEU A 90 -6.45 -12.53 2.30
C LEU A 90 -7.88 -12.60 2.85
N SER A 91 -8.48 -11.44 3.14
CA SER A 91 -9.87 -11.34 3.61
C SER A 91 -10.90 -11.01 2.50
N GLY A 92 -10.57 -11.41 1.28
CA GLY A 92 -11.35 -11.10 0.08
C GLY A 92 -10.47 -10.88 -1.14
N ALA A 93 -11.12 -10.58 -2.26
CA ALA A 93 -10.49 -10.19 -3.50
C ALA A 93 -9.81 -8.83 -3.37
N SER A 94 -8.73 -8.66 -4.14
CA SER A 94 -8.15 -7.35 -4.39
C SER A 94 -9.16 -6.41 -5.02
N VAL A 95 -8.99 -5.11 -4.76
CA VAL A 95 -9.72 -4.07 -5.50
C VAL A 95 -8.92 -3.49 -6.66
N SER A 96 -7.62 -3.80 -6.79
CA SER A 96 -6.71 -3.21 -7.79
C SER A 96 -6.04 -4.24 -8.71
N ALA A 97 -6.01 -5.52 -8.32
CA ALA A 97 -5.48 -6.60 -9.16
C ALA A 97 -6.42 -6.90 -10.34
N ALA A 98 -5.83 -7.27 -11.48
CA ALA A 98 -6.60 -7.77 -12.60
C ALA A 98 -7.13 -9.19 -12.31
N ILE A 99 -8.15 -9.59 -13.07
CA ILE A 99 -8.79 -10.90 -12.95
C ILE A 99 -8.73 -11.59 -14.30
N ASP A 100 -8.12 -12.77 -14.32
CA ASP A 100 -7.94 -13.56 -15.53
C ASP A 100 -8.88 -14.76 -15.58
N ILE A 101 -9.56 -14.89 -16.71
CA ILE A 101 -10.46 -15.99 -17.02
C ILE A 101 -9.87 -16.72 -18.22
N THR A 102 -9.09 -17.76 -17.93
CA THR A 102 -8.45 -18.60 -18.94
C THR A 102 -9.47 -19.35 -19.78
N THR A 103 -9.18 -19.55 -21.05
CA THR A 103 -10.04 -20.34 -21.96
C THR A 103 -9.25 -21.48 -22.58
N ASN A 104 -9.95 -22.47 -23.15
CA ASN A 104 -9.31 -23.62 -23.81
C ASN A 104 -8.97 -23.37 -25.30
N GLY A 105 -9.05 -22.12 -25.78
CA GLY A 105 -8.89 -21.78 -27.20
C GLY A 105 -8.63 -20.29 -27.43
N TYR A 106 -8.70 -19.84 -28.69
CA TYR A 106 -8.45 -18.46 -29.06
C TYR A 106 -9.74 -17.64 -29.22
N ILE A 107 -9.74 -16.44 -28.68
CA ILE A 107 -10.86 -15.49 -28.69
C ILE A 107 -10.55 -14.32 -29.61
N ASP A 108 -11.57 -13.81 -30.32
CA ASP A 108 -11.47 -12.57 -31.08
C ASP A 108 -11.54 -11.36 -30.12
N PRO A 109 -10.44 -10.58 -29.94
CA PRO A 109 -10.42 -9.43 -29.05
C PRO A 109 -11.45 -8.36 -29.40
N ALA A 110 -11.88 -8.26 -30.66
CA ALA A 110 -12.88 -7.28 -31.08
C ALA A 110 -14.30 -7.55 -30.51
N THR A 111 -14.50 -8.73 -29.94
CA THR A 111 -15.80 -9.18 -29.38
C THR A 111 -15.83 -9.17 -27.85
N VAL A 112 -14.74 -8.76 -27.21
CA VAL A 112 -14.63 -8.60 -25.76
C VAL A 112 -14.81 -7.12 -25.41
N ASP A 113 -15.93 -6.78 -24.77
CA ASP A 113 -16.23 -5.42 -24.35
C ASP A 113 -16.82 -5.40 -22.93
N GLY A 114 -16.12 -4.72 -22.03
CA GLY A 114 -16.50 -4.56 -20.63
C GLY A 114 -17.30 -3.28 -20.34
N ARG A 115 -17.37 -2.32 -21.28
CA ARG A 115 -17.95 -1.00 -21.00
C ARG A 115 -19.45 -1.11 -20.78
N ALA A 116 -19.93 -0.66 -19.62
CA ALA A 116 -21.36 -0.65 -19.29
C ALA A 116 -22.15 0.41 -20.06
N PHE A 117 -21.54 1.58 -20.29
CA PHE A 117 -22.15 2.71 -20.99
C PHE A 117 -21.19 3.25 -22.06
N ILE A 118 -21.76 3.79 -23.13
CA ILE A 118 -21.03 4.43 -24.22
C ILE A 118 -21.68 5.77 -24.59
N ILE A 119 -20.90 6.65 -25.21
CA ILE A 119 -21.40 7.87 -25.84
C ILE A 119 -21.76 7.54 -27.29
N SER A 120 -23.01 7.80 -27.67
CA SER A 120 -23.52 7.64 -29.04
C SER A 120 -24.18 8.92 -29.53
N ALA A 121 -24.36 9.06 -30.85
CA ALA A 121 -25.13 10.16 -31.41
C ALA A 121 -26.63 9.94 -31.15
N GLY A 122 -27.26 10.88 -30.44
CA GLY A 122 -28.69 10.90 -30.21
C GLY A 122 -29.50 11.19 -31.48
N PRO A 123 -30.84 11.08 -31.42
CA PRO A 123 -31.72 11.37 -32.56
C PRO A 123 -31.61 12.79 -33.11
N ASP A 124 -31.16 13.73 -32.29
CA ASP A 124 -30.89 15.15 -32.61
C ASP A 124 -29.42 15.42 -33.02
N GLY A 125 -28.60 14.36 -33.10
CA GLY A 125 -27.17 14.42 -33.40
C GLY A 125 -26.29 14.81 -32.21
N GLN A 126 -26.84 15.02 -31.02
CA GLN A 126 -26.06 15.38 -29.82
C GLN A 126 -25.50 14.13 -29.12
N PRO A 127 -24.32 14.20 -28.48
CA PRO A 127 -23.78 13.11 -27.69
C PRO A 127 -24.75 12.70 -26.57
N THR A 128 -25.18 11.45 -26.59
CA THR A 128 -26.08 10.85 -25.59
C THR A 128 -25.41 9.64 -24.97
N VAL A 129 -25.51 9.51 -23.66
CA VAL A 129 -25.01 8.34 -22.91
C VAL A 129 -26.07 7.25 -22.96
N ILE A 130 -25.69 6.07 -23.43
CA ILE A 130 -26.58 4.91 -23.52
C ILE A 130 -25.91 3.67 -22.92
N PRO A 131 -26.68 2.70 -22.39
CA PRO A 131 -26.17 1.36 -22.11
C PRO A 131 -25.49 0.78 -23.35
N ASN A 132 -24.34 0.13 -23.18
CA ASN A 132 -23.59 -0.43 -24.30
C ASN A 132 -24.26 -1.71 -24.83
N PRO A 133 -24.91 -1.70 -26.01
CA PRO A 133 -25.60 -2.89 -26.53
C PRO A 133 -24.65 -4.06 -26.82
N ASN A 134 -23.35 -3.77 -27.03
CA ASN A 134 -22.33 -4.74 -27.40
C ASN A 134 -21.51 -5.25 -26.20
N GLN A 135 -21.87 -4.90 -24.96
CA GLN A 135 -21.21 -5.42 -23.77
C GLN A 135 -21.33 -6.95 -23.74
N SER A 136 -20.19 -7.64 -23.62
CA SER A 136 -20.09 -9.10 -23.66
C SER A 136 -19.44 -9.70 -22.40
N VAL A 137 -18.74 -8.86 -21.62
CA VAL A 137 -18.16 -9.20 -20.31
C VAL A 137 -18.68 -8.22 -19.26
N PHE A 138 -19.35 -8.76 -18.25
CA PHE A 138 -20.05 -7.99 -17.24
C PHE A 138 -19.36 -8.18 -15.88
N LEU A 139 -19.05 -7.07 -15.21
CA LEU A 139 -18.64 -7.02 -13.82
C LEU A 139 -19.71 -6.23 -13.06
N ILE A 140 -20.56 -6.93 -12.31
CA ILE A 140 -21.77 -6.37 -11.71
C ILE A 140 -21.56 -6.23 -10.21
N GLU A 141 -21.41 -5.00 -9.73
CA GLU A 141 -21.37 -4.70 -8.28
C GLU A 141 -22.74 -4.97 -7.64
N LEU A 142 -22.72 -5.62 -6.48
CA LEU A 142 -23.86 -5.86 -5.62
C LEU A 142 -23.71 -5.11 -4.30
N ASP A 143 -24.82 -4.53 -3.85
CA ASP A 143 -24.93 -3.93 -2.52
C ASP A 143 -25.94 -4.68 -1.65
N TYR A 144 -25.60 -4.82 -0.37
CA TYR A 144 -26.38 -5.52 0.65
C TYR A 144 -26.83 -4.50 1.68
N ALA A 145 -28.11 -4.51 2.05
CA ALA A 145 -28.68 -3.53 2.97
C ALA A 145 -28.04 -3.62 4.37
N SER A 146 -27.58 -4.81 4.77
CA SER A 146 -26.81 -5.04 5.98
C SER A 146 -25.40 -4.45 5.97
N GLY A 147 -24.87 -4.11 4.79
CA GLY A 147 -23.45 -3.77 4.59
C GLY A 147 -22.51 -4.99 4.63
N GLU A 148 -23.05 -6.22 4.69
CA GLU A 148 -22.27 -7.44 4.90
C GLU A 148 -22.45 -8.47 3.76
N PRO A 149 -21.65 -8.39 2.68
CA PRO A 149 -21.81 -9.30 1.53
C PRO A 149 -21.46 -10.76 1.85
N VAL A 150 -20.47 -11.01 2.74
CA VAL A 150 -20.03 -12.37 3.08
C VAL A 150 -21.15 -13.12 3.81
N THR A 151 -21.66 -12.58 4.92
CA THR A 151 -22.79 -13.20 5.64
C THR A 151 -24.12 -13.05 4.91
N GLY A 152 -24.29 -12.00 4.10
CA GLY A 152 -25.45 -11.82 3.23
C GLY A 152 -25.64 -13.00 2.27
N LEU A 153 -24.55 -13.61 1.79
CA LEU A 153 -24.61 -14.81 0.96
C LEU A 153 -25.21 -16.00 1.71
N SER A 154 -24.62 -16.34 2.85
CA SER A 154 -25.02 -17.51 3.64
C SER A 154 -26.42 -17.36 4.25
N LYS A 155 -26.94 -16.13 4.35
CA LYS A 155 -28.30 -15.83 4.80
C LYS A 155 -29.32 -15.62 3.68
N GLY A 156 -28.90 -15.67 2.41
CA GLY A 156 -29.78 -15.41 1.28
C GLY A 156 -30.36 -13.99 1.27
N GLU A 157 -29.60 -13.01 1.76
CA GLU A 157 -30.01 -11.61 1.75
C GLU A 157 -30.16 -11.12 0.30
N PRO A 158 -31.30 -10.52 -0.08
CA PRO A 158 -31.50 -9.99 -1.42
C PRO A 158 -30.61 -8.75 -1.65
N PRO A 159 -29.67 -8.79 -2.60
CA PRO A 159 -28.86 -7.61 -2.95
C PRO A 159 -29.64 -6.65 -3.86
N THR A 160 -29.08 -5.46 -4.05
CA THR A 160 -29.43 -4.55 -5.15
C THR A 160 -28.25 -4.37 -6.11
N ILE A 161 -28.52 -3.85 -7.31
CA ILE A 161 -27.51 -3.50 -8.32
C ILE A 161 -27.44 -1.96 -8.39
N PRO A 162 -26.46 -1.30 -7.73
CA PRO A 162 -26.40 0.15 -7.64
C PRO A 162 -26.38 0.85 -9.01
N LEU A 163 -25.67 0.27 -9.98
CA LEU A 163 -25.57 0.82 -11.34
C LEU A 163 -26.92 0.78 -12.08
N ALA A 164 -27.71 -0.27 -11.89
CA ALA A 164 -29.04 -0.37 -12.48
C ALA A 164 -30.01 0.65 -11.85
N VAL A 165 -29.94 0.84 -10.53
CA VAL A 165 -30.72 1.88 -9.83
C VAL A 165 -30.34 3.28 -10.33
N THR A 166 -29.04 3.54 -10.51
CA THR A 166 -28.53 4.80 -11.06
C THR A 166 -29.06 5.03 -12.48
N ALA A 167 -29.04 4.00 -13.33
CA ALA A 167 -29.60 4.05 -14.68
C ALA A 167 -31.11 4.36 -14.70
N GLN A 168 -31.88 3.73 -13.80
CA GLN A 168 -33.31 4.00 -13.67
C GLN A 168 -33.59 5.44 -13.22
N LYS A 169 -32.83 5.96 -12.26
CA LYS A 169 -32.95 7.37 -11.82
C LYS A 169 -32.58 8.35 -12.93
N ALA A 170 -31.51 8.09 -13.67
CA ALA A 170 -31.12 8.90 -14.82
C ALA A 170 -32.22 8.91 -15.89
N ALA A 171 -32.80 7.74 -16.20
CA ALA A 171 -33.93 7.62 -17.14
C ALA A 171 -35.20 8.34 -16.64
N ALA A 172 -35.37 8.46 -15.32
CA ALA A 172 -36.42 9.25 -14.68
C ALA A 172 -36.11 10.77 -14.61
N GLY A 173 -34.97 11.21 -15.14
CA GLY A 173 -34.58 12.63 -15.23
C GLY A 173 -33.72 13.14 -14.08
N ASP A 174 -33.13 12.27 -13.25
CA ASP A 174 -32.21 12.69 -12.18
C ASP A 174 -30.85 13.18 -12.76
N PRO A 175 -30.50 14.47 -12.59
CA PRO A 175 -29.29 15.02 -13.21
C PRO A 175 -27.99 14.45 -12.66
N ALA A 176 -27.94 14.12 -11.36
CA ALA A 176 -26.75 13.58 -10.73
C ALA A 176 -26.45 12.16 -11.24
N SER A 177 -27.47 11.31 -11.35
CA SER A 177 -27.36 9.98 -11.96
C SER A 177 -26.97 10.08 -13.43
N GLY A 178 -27.55 11.01 -14.20
CA GLY A 178 -27.14 11.25 -15.58
C GLY A 178 -25.66 11.64 -15.73
N ALA A 179 -25.17 12.53 -14.86
CA ALA A 179 -23.77 12.92 -14.83
C ALA A 179 -22.84 11.76 -14.43
N ALA A 180 -23.25 10.93 -13.46
CA ALA A 180 -22.49 9.74 -13.06
C ALA A 180 -22.31 8.76 -14.24
N LEU A 181 -23.38 8.48 -14.98
CA LEU A 181 -23.31 7.60 -16.17
C LEU A 181 -22.47 8.20 -17.29
N ALA A 182 -22.52 9.53 -17.48
CA ALA A 182 -21.64 10.23 -18.42
C ALA A 182 -20.16 10.10 -18.03
N GLY A 183 -19.85 10.21 -16.74
CA GLY A 183 -18.52 9.96 -16.21
C GLY A 183 -18.06 8.53 -16.50
N LEU A 184 -18.90 7.52 -16.22
CA LEU A 184 -18.64 6.11 -16.51
C LEU A 184 -18.44 5.82 -18.00
N ALA A 185 -19.16 6.51 -18.90
CA ALA A 185 -19.01 6.34 -20.34
C ALA A 185 -17.70 6.94 -20.88
N GLN A 186 -17.17 7.98 -20.23
CA GLN A 186 -15.90 8.61 -20.58
C GLN A 186 -14.70 7.89 -19.94
N ASN A 187 -14.85 7.51 -18.67
CA ASN A 187 -13.83 6.86 -17.86
C ASN A 187 -14.45 5.61 -17.21
N PRO A 188 -14.40 4.45 -17.89
CA PRO A 188 -14.93 3.20 -17.36
C PRO A 188 -14.23 2.82 -16.05
N ALA A 189 -14.96 2.13 -15.16
CA ALA A 189 -14.36 1.65 -13.90
C ALA A 189 -13.37 0.49 -14.13
N TYR A 190 -13.59 -0.28 -15.20
CA TYR A 190 -12.76 -1.40 -15.62
C TYR A 190 -12.82 -1.54 -17.15
N GLU A 191 -11.87 -2.27 -17.72
CA GLU A 191 -11.93 -2.77 -19.08
C GLU A 191 -11.91 -4.30 -19.10
N ALA A 192 -12.43 -4.89 -20.17
CA ALA A 192 -12.25 -6.30 -20.47
C ALA A 192 -11.42 -6.40 -21.76
N SER A 193 -10.36 -7.21 -21.74
CA SER A 193 -9.45 -7.41 -22.87
C SER A 193 -9.08 -8.87 -23.03
N VAL A 194 -8.47 -9.21 -24.16
CA VAL A 194 -7.90 -10.55 -24.39
C VAL A 194 -6.39 -10.46 -24.19
N VAL A 195 -5.87 -11.30 -23.30
CA VAL A 195 -4.42 -11.53 -23.11
C VAL A 195 -4.07 -12.96 -23.52
N GLU A 196 -2.80 -13.20 -23.83
CA GLU A 196 -2.31 -14.55 -24.12
C GLU A 196 -1.56 -15.09 -22.90
N LEU A 197 -2.08 -16.18 -22.32
CA LEU A 197 -1.48 -16.87 -21.19
C LEU A 197 -1.23 -18.34 -21.56
N ASP A 198 -0.02 -18.83 -21.34
CA ASP A 198 0.41 -20.19 -21.71
C ASP A 198 0.12 -20.57 -23.18
N GLY A 199 0.13 -19.57 -24.08
CA GLY A 199 -0.15 -19.75 -25.50
C GLY A 199 -1.63 -19.83 -25.88
N LEU A 200 -2.56 -19.57 -24.95
CA LEU A 200 -4.01 -19.54 -25.16
C LEU A 200 -4.62 -18.20 -24.75
N SER A 201 -5.83 -17.89 -25.21
CA SER A 201 -6.52 -16.67 -24.79
C SER A 201 -7.04 -16.76 -23.35
N ALA A 202 -6.88 -15.68 -22.61
CA ALA A 202 -7.64 -15.41 -21.38
C ALA A 202 -8.37 -14.07 -21.53
N ILE A 203 -9.56 -13.99 -20.93
CA ILE A 203 -10.27 -12.71 -20.78
C ILE A 203 -9.76 -12.08 -19.49
N ARG A 204 -9.13 -10.91 -19.61
CA ARG A 204 -8.67 -10.11 -18.48
C ARG A 204 -9.69 -9.03 -18.18
N ILE A 205 -10.16 -8.97 -16.93
CA ILE A 205 -10.91 -7.84 -16.39
C ILE A 205 -9.91 -6.99 -15.61
N ASN A 206 -9.67 -5.77 -16.08
CA ASN A 206 -8.63 -4.89 -15.58
C ASN A 206 -9.27 -3.64 -14.94
N PRO A 207 -9.20 -3.46 -13.61
CA PRO A 207 -9.66 -2.24 -12.96
C PRO A 207 -8.90 -1.01 -13.48
N LEU A 208 -9.64 0.03 -13.90
CA LEU A 208 -9.07 1.34 -14.28
C LEU A 208 -9.06 2.31 -13.09
N THR A 209 -9.87 2.00 -12.08
CA THR A 209 -9.93 2.58 -10.75
C THR A 209 -10.05 1.43 -9.77
N PRO A 210 -9.52 1.52 -8.54
CA PRO A 210 -9.82 0.56 -7.50
C PRO A 210 -11.32 0.29 -7.41
N LEU A 211 -11.69 -0.99 -7.35
CA LEU A 211 -13.06 -1.43 -7.13
C LEU A 211 -13.53 -0.97 -5.74
N ASN A 212 -14.84 -0.81 -5.56
CA ASN A 212 -15.39 -0.50 -4.24
C ASN A 212 -15.09 -1.64 -3.25
N PRO A 213 -14.54 -1.34 -2.06
CA PRO A 213 -14.22 -2.33 -1.05
C PRO A 213 -15.49 -2.87 -0.38
N ARG A 214 -15.42 -4.08 0.21
CA ARG A 214 -16.55 -4.74 0.90
C ARG A 214 -17.81 -4.87 0.03
N LYS A 215 -17.62 -5.16 -1.27
CA LYS A 215 -18.71 -5.41 -2.22
C LYS A 215 -18.57 -6.79 -2.83
N ARG A 216 -19.70 -7.42 -3.15
CA ARG A 216 -19.71 -8.61 -4.01
C ARG A 216 -19.83 -8.17 -5.46
N TYR A 217 -19.02 -8.77 -6.33
CA TYR A 217 -19.13 -8.61 -7.76
C TYR A 217 -19.54 -9.94 -8.38
N VAL A 218 -20.50 -9.90 -9.31
CA VAL A 218 -20.84 -11.03 -10.18
C VAL A 218 -20.20 -10.78 -11.54
N VAL A 219 -19.36 -11.72 -11.96
CA VAL A 219 -18.81 -11.77 -13.31
C VAL A 219 -19.75 -12.61 -14.17
N ALA A 220 -20.10 -12.11 -15.37
CA ALA A 220 -20.81 -12.90 -16.38
C ALA A 220 -20.18 -12.69 -17.76
N ILE A 221 -19.96 -13.80 -18.47
CA ILE A 221 -19.48 -13.81 -19.86
C ILE A 221 -20.58 -14.37 -20.74
N THR A 222 -20.85 -13.71 -21.86
CA THR A 222 -21.91 -14.13 -22.79
C THR A 222 -21.38 -14.79 -24.05
N LYS A 223 -22.28 -15.42 -24.81
CA LYS A 223 -22.04 -15.95 -26.16
C LYS A 223 -21.65 -14.89 -27.18
N ASP A 224 -21.76 -13.60 -26.86
CA ASP A 224 -21.34 -12.53 -27.76
C ASP A 224 -19.82 -12.43 -27.87
N VAL A 225 -19.07 -12.95 -26.89
CA VAL A 225 -17.66 -13.24 -27.07
C VAL A 225 -17.52 -14.35 -28.12
N LYS A 226 -16.73 -14.09 -29.16
CA LYS A 226 -16.50 -15.02 -30.28
C LYS A 226 -15.07 -15.54 -30.29
N THR A 227 -14.91 -16.71 -30.86
CA THR A 227 -13.59 -17.23 -31.26
C THR A 227 -13.06 -16.45 -32.46
N VAL A 228 -11.75 -16.59 -32.73
CA VAL A 228 -11.11 -16.05 -33.95
C VAL A 228 -11.73 -16.55 -35.26
N ASN A 229 -12.53 -17.63 -35.22
CA ASN A 229 -13.28 -18.16 -36.36
C ASN A 229 -14.72 -17.62 -36.45
N GLY A 230 -15.10 -16.68 -35.59
CA GLY A 230 -16.45 -16.10 -35.54
C GLY A 230 -17.50 -16.96 -34.84
N GLU A 231 -17.13 -18.10 -34.24
CA GLU A 231 -18.06 -18.94 -33.48
C GLU A 231 -18.29 -18.38 -32.07
N SER A 232 -19.52 -18.42 -31.55
CA SER A 232 -19.79 -18.09 -30.15
C SER A 232 -19.07 -19.04 -29.20
N LEU A 233 -18.64 -18.53 -28.05
CA LEU A 233 -18.24 -19.39 -26.93
C LEU A 233 -19.38 -20.31 -26.50
N VAL A 234 -19.02 -21.45 -25.92
CA VAL A 234 -19.94 -22.35 -25.21
C VAL A 234 -19.60 -22.36 -23.73
N ALA A 235 -20.53 -22.80 -22.88
CA ALA A 235 -20.23 -23.07 -21.48
C ALA A 235 -19.26 -24.25 -21.34
N SER A 236 -18.43 -24.27 -20.29
CA SER A 236 -17.63 -25.46 -20.00
C SER A 236 -18.56 -26.66 -19.68
N PRO A 237 -18.12 -27.92 -19.91
CA PRO A 237 -18.94 -29.08 -19.55
C PRO A 237 -19.39 -29.06 -18.08
N GLY A 238 -18.49 -28.68 -17.16
CA GLY A 238 -18.79 -28.57 -15.73
C GLY A 238 -19.82 -27.49 -15.42
N TYR A 239 -19.68 -26.29 -16.01
CA TYR A 239 -20.63 -25.19 -15.82
C TYR A 239 -22.00 -25.55 -16.39
N SER A 240 -22.06 -26.08 -17.62
CA SER A 240 -23.31 -26.46 -18.28
C SER A 240 -24.13 -27.49 -17.50
N ASN A 241 -23.47 -28.45 -16.83
CA ASN A 241 -24.12 -29.41 -15.94
C ASN A 241 -24.66 -28.77 -14.66
N LEU A 242 -24.02 -27.71 -14.16
CA LEU A 242 -24.43 -27.03 -12.94
C LEU A 242 -25.59 -26.06 -13.20
N THR A 243 -25.60 -25.36 -14.34
CA THR A 243 -26.72 -24.52 -14.80
C THR A 243 -28.01 -25.32 -14.95
N ASP A 244 -27.95 -26.53 -15.52
CA ASP A 244 -29.13 -27.40 -15.62
C ASP A 244 -29.56 -27.91 -14.23
N ALA A 245 -30.65 -27.35 -13.71
CA ALA A 245 -31.21 -27.68 -12.41
C ALA A 245 -31.55 -29.17 -12.25
N GLU A 246 -31.94 -29.83 -13.35
CA GLU A 246 -32.39 -31.23 -13.40
C GLU A 246 -31.25 -32.20 -13.71
N ALA A 247 -30.09 -31.71 -14.16
CA ALA A 247 -28.96 -32.57 -14.49
C ALA A 247 -28.41 -33.27 -13.23
N PRO A 248 -27.94 -34.54 -13.33
CA PRO A 248 -27.30 -35.21 -12.22
C PRO A 248 -25.99 -34.51 -11.86
N LEU A 249 -25.76 -34.32 -10.55
CA LEU A 249 -24.51 -33.76 -10.03
C LEU A 249 -23.41 -34.82 -10.00
N ALA A 250 -22.19 -34.43 -10.40
CA ALA A 250 -21.01 -35.29 -10.29
C ALA A 250 -20.64 -35.60 -8.81
N SER A 251 -21.03 -34.73 -7.88
CA SER A 251 -20.89 -34.91 -6.43
C SER A 251 -21.94 -34.10 -5.70
N GLY A 252 -22.45 -34.60 -4.56
CA GLY A 252 -23.39 -33.85 -3.71
C GLY A 252 -22.82 -32.53 -3.18
N ALA A 253 -21.49 -32.40 -3.10
CA ALA A 253 -20.81 -31.16 -2.71
C ALA A 253 -21.08 -30.00 -3.69
N LEU A 254 -21.42 -30.29 -4.94
CA LEU A 254 -21.68 -29.28 -5.96
C LEU A 254 -23.09 -28.66 -5.88
N SER A 255 -23.96 -29.17 -5.01
CA SER A 255 -25.33 -28.65 -4.83
C SER A 255 -25.34 -27.17 -4.45
N GLY A 256 -24.43 -26.75 -3.56
CA GLY A 256 -24.27 -25.35 -3.18
C GLY A 256 -23.84 -24.47 -4.36
N VAL A 257 -22.92 -24.95 -5.21
CA VAL A 257 -22.46 -24.21 -6.39
C VAL A 257 -23.59 -24.07 -7.42
N ARG A 258 -24.37 -25.14 -7.68
CA ARG A 258 -25.57 -25.08 -8.52
C ARG A 258 -26.59 -24.07 -7.97
N ALA A 259 -26.83 -24.08 -6.66
CA ALA A 259 -27.75 -23.15 -6.03
C ALA A 259 -27.30 -21.68 -6.22
N LEU A 260 -25.99 -21.41 -6.18
CA LEU A 260 -25.44 -20.08 -6.44
C LEU A 260 -25.61 -19.66 -7.91
N ILE A 261 -25.30 -20.55 -8.86
CA ILE A 261 -25.47 -20.29 -10.30
C ILE A 261 -26.94 -19.93 -10.58
N ASN A 262 -27.86 -20.79 -10.15
CA ASN A 262 -29.28 -20.67 -10.51
C ASN A 262 -30.06 -19.68 -9.63
N GLY A 263 -29.57 -19.39 -8.42
CA GLY A 263 -30.26 -18.56 -7.43
C GLY A 263 -29.68 -17.15 -7.28
N LEU A 264 -28.43 -16.92 -7.67
CA LEU A 264 -27.75 -15.63 -7.52
C LEU A 264 -27.08 -15.17 -8.81
N TRP A 265 -26.11 -15.92 -9.34
CA TRP A 265 -25.21 -15.41 -10.40
C TRP A 265 -25.93 -15.15 -11.73
N GLU A 266 -26.61 -16.17 -12.30
CA GLU A 266 -27.34 -16.01 -13.56
C GLU A 266 -28.56 -15.07 -13.43
N PRO A 267 -29.37 -15.12 -12.34
CA PRO A 267 -30.45 -14.17 -12.13
C PRO A 267 -29.99 -12.71 -12.05
N ILE A 268 -28.87 -12.43 -11.37
CA ILE A 268 -28.30 -11.07 -11.30
C ILE A 268 -27.87 -10.60 -12.68
N ALA A 269 -27.17 -11.43 -13.44
CA ALA A 269 -26.75 -11.10 -14.81
C ALA A 269 -27.96 -10.84 -15.72
N SER A 270 -28.97 -11.72 -15.69
CA SER A 270 -30.20 -11.58 -16.48
C SER A 270 -31.00 -10.31 -16.13
N ASN A 271 -31.04 -9.94 -14.84
CA ASN A 271 -31.63 -8.68 -14.39
C ASN A 271 -30.84 -7.47 -14.90
N TYR A 272 -29.51 -7.54 -14.89
CA TYR A 272 -28.66 -6.48 -15.43
C TYR A 272 -28.85 -6.32 -16.94
N PHE A 273 -28.98 -7.44 -17.69
CA PHE A 273 -29.19 -7.41 -19.14
C PHE A 273 -30.40 -6.60 -19.57
N GLN A 274 -31.40 -6.38 -18.71
CA GLN A 274 -32.53 -5.50 -19.03
C GLN A 274 -32.08 -4.07 -19.39
N LEU A 275 -31.00 -3.60 -18.77
CA LEU A 275 -30.39 -2.31 -19.10
C LEU A 275 -29.86 -2.31 -20.54
N THR A 276 -29.06 -3.31 -20.90
CA THR A 276 -28.50 -3.46 -22.25
C THR A 276 -29.59 -3.74 -23.30
N ASN A 277 -30.55 -4.59 -22.97
CA ASN A 277 -31.67 -4.97 -23.82
C ASN A 277 -32.56 -3.79 -24.21
N SER A 278 -32.64 -2.77 -23.35
CA SER A 278 -33.36 -1.52 -23.67
C SER A 278 -32.83 -0.84 -24.94
N VAL A 279 -31.53 -0.99 -25.24
CA VAL A 279 -30.86 -0.46 -26.45
C VAL A 279 -30.79 -1.51 -27.56
N ARG A 280 -30.54 -2.79 -27.23
CA ARG A 280 -30.51 -3.89 -28.23
C ARG A 280 -31.82 -3.99 -29.01
N ALA A 281 -32.96 -3.84 -28.33
CA ALA A 281 -34.27 -3.81 -28.96
C ALA A 281 -34.43 -2.66 -29.98
N GLN A 282 -33.87 -1.48 -29.69
CA GLN A 282 -33.92 -0.30 -30.58
C GLN A 282 -32.99 -0.44 -31.80
N THR A 283 -31.92 -1.23 -31.67
CA THR A 283 -30.91 -1.46 -32.71
C THR A 283 -31.12 -2.76 -33.50
N GLY A 284 -32.20 -3.50 -33.21
CA GLY A 284 -32.52 -4.76 -33.87
C GLY A 284 -31.60 -5.93 -33.48
N GLN A 285 -30.85 -5.80 -32.39
CA GLN A 285 -30.03 -6.87 -31.84
C GLN A 285 -30.89 -7.82 -30.98
N PRO A 286 -30.59 -9.13 -30.94
CA PRO A 286 -31.26 -10.06 -30.04
C PRO A 286 -31.06 -9.67 -28.58
N SER A 287 -32.12 -9.78 -27.77
CA SER A 287 -32.03 -9.60 -26.32
C SER A 287 -31.17 -10.70 -25.70
N LEU A 288 -30.35 -10.34 -24.71
CA LEU A 288 -29.61 -11.28 -23.87
C LEU A 288 -30.53 -11.89 -22.79
N SER A 289 -30.37 -13.18 -22.52
CA SER A 289 -30.97 -13.88 -21.37
C SER A 289 -29.95 -14.76 -20.64
N ASP A 290 -30.40 -15.43 -19.58
CA ASP A 290 -29.67 -16.52 -18.90
C ASP A 290 -29.06 -17.56 -19.87
N ALA A 291 -29.79 -17.95 -20.91
CA ALA A 291 -29.35 -18.88 -21.93
C ALA A 291 -28.13 -18.38 -22.72
N ASP A 292 -27.82 -17.08 -22.70
CA ASP A 292 -26.64 -16.51 -23.37
C ASP A 292 -25.41 -16.47 -22.48
N ILE A 293 -25.51 -16.85 -21.21
CA ILE A 293 -24.38 -16.90 -20.28
C ILE A 293 -23.57 -18.17 -20.56
N VAL A 294 -22.25 -18.02 -20.77
CA VAL A 294 -21.30 -19.14 -20.91
C VAL A 294 -20.51 -19.40 -19.63
N MET A 295 -20.42 -18.40 -18.74
CA MET A 295 -19.88 -18.54 -17.40
C MET A 295 -20.40 -17.41 -16.52
N SER A 296 -20.71 -17.73 -15.27
CA SER A 296 -20.88 -16.74 -14.21
C SER A 296 -20.26 -17.22 -12.90
N TYR A 297 -19.75 -16.29 -12.10
CA TYR A 297 -19.29 -16.53 -10.73
C TYR A 297 -19.25 -15.21 -9.95
N SER A 298 -19.03 -15.28 -8.65
CA SER A 298 -18.82 -14.08 -7.84
C SER A 298 -17.51 -14.09 -7.06
N PHE A 299 -17.04 -12.89 -6.73
CA PHE A 299 -15.99 -12.65 -5.75
C PHE A 299 -16.38 -11.44 -4.89
N THR A 300 -15.83 -11.35 -3.68
CA THR A 300 -16.12 -10.27 -2.73
C THR A 300 -14.83 -9.54 -2.39
N THR A 301 -14.80 -8.23 -2.58
CA THR A 301 -13.62 -7.38 -2.30
C THR A 301 -13.43 -7.18 -0.80
N SER A 302 -12.17 -7.15 -0.36
CA SER A 302 -11.83 -6.84 1.04
C SER A 302 -11.93 -5.34 1.33
N ASN A 303 -11.94 -4.97 2.61
CA ASN A 303 -11.77 -3.58 3.06
C ASN A 303 -10.49 -3.40 3.88
N ASP A 304 -9.44 -4.18 3.58
CA ASP A 304 -8.23 -4.22 4.41
C ASP A 304 -7.42 -2.91 4.42
N LYS A 305 -7.72 -2.00 3.50
CA LYS A 305 -7.28 -0.59 3.59
C LYS A 305 -7.62 0.05 4.94
N ALA A 306 -8.76 -0.31 5.55
CA ALA A 306 -9.22 0.25 6.81
C ALA A 306 -8.36 -0.17 8.02
N VAL A 307 -7.52 -1.21 7.91
CA VAL A 307 -6.70 -1.71 9.02
C VAL A 307 -5.86 -0.60 9.66
N LEU A 308 -5.16 0.20 8.84
CA LEU A 308 -4.30 1.28 9.34
C LEU A 308 -5.11 2.41 9.99
N GLY A 309 -6.26 2.77 9.42
CA GLY A 309 -7.17 3.76 10.00
C GLY A 309 -7.75 3.30 11.34
N TYR A 310 -8.15 2.02 11.44
CA TYR A 310 -8.64 1.43 12.68
C TYR A 310 -7.57 1.29 13.76
N MET A 311 -6.30 1.08 13.38
CA MET A 311 -5.20 1.12 14.35
C MET A 311 -4.93 2.53 14.85
N ALA A 312 -5.04 3.54 13.97
CA ALA A 312 -4.86 4.95 14.33
C ALA A 312 -6.01 5.46 15.21
N GLU A 313 -7.26 5.08 14.90
CA GLU A 313 -8.46 5.52 15.62
C GLU A 313 -9.39 4.32 15.96
N PRO A 314 -9.07 3.51 16.99
CA PRO A 314 -9.77 2.25 17.27
C PRO A 314 -11.26 2.40 17.62
N ASN A 315 -11.70 3.57 18.11
CA ASN A 315 -13.12 3.87 18.34
C ASN A 315 -13.96 3.77 17.06
N THR A 316 -13.41 4.13 15.89
CA THR A 316 -14.13 4.00 14.61
C THR A 316 -14.42 2.54 14.28
N TRP A 317 -13.44 1.64 14.51
CA TRP A 317 -13.65 0.20 14.36
C TRP A 317 -14.78 -0.30 15.26
N PHE A 318 -14.78 0.06 16.54
CA PHE A 318 -15.86 -0.34 17.46
C PHE A 318 -17.23 0.16 16.99
N THR A 319 -17.32 1.40 16.53
CA THR A 319 -18.56 1.95 15.96
C THR A 319 -19.03 1.15 14.74
N ASP A 320 -18.12 0.80 13.82
CA ASP A 320 -18.45 0.04 12.62
C ASP A 320 -18.81 -1.42 12.91
N GLN A 321 -18.17 -2.05 13.90
CA GLN A 321 -18.56 -3.38 14.37
C GLN A 321 -19.95 -3.37 15.00
N ILE A 322 -20.29 -2.35 15.80
CA ILE A 322 -21.65 -2.23 16.36
C ILE A 322 -22.67 -2.04 15.24
N LYS A 323 -22.39 -1.16 14.25
CA LYS A 323 -23.26 -0.97 13.07
C LYS A 323 -23.47 -2.28 12.30
N THR A 324 -22.39 -3.05 12.11
CA THR A 324 -22.42 -4.38 11.49
C THR A 324 -23.31 -5.35 12.26
N VAL A 325 -23.17 -5.42 13.59
CA VAL A 325 -24.00 -6.28 14.45
C VAL A 325 -25.47 -5.87 14.40
N LEU A 326 -25.76 -4.57 14.43
CA LEU A 326 -27.13 -4.06 14.29
C LEU A 326 -27.72 -4.41 12.91
N GLY A 327 -26.96 -4.16 11.84
CA GLY A 327 -27.37 -4.43 10.46
C GLY A 327 -27.69 -5.90 10.22
N THR A 328 -26.78 -6.79 10.58
CA THR A 328 -26.94 -8.24 10.40
C THR A 328 -28.07 -8.84 11.23
N ARG A 329 -28.25 -8.42 12.49
CA ARG A 329 -29.35 -8.87 13.34
C ARG A 329 -30.71 -8.38 12.84
N THR A 330 -30.80 -7.12 12.45
CA THR A 330 -32.05 -6.56 11.91
C THR A 330 -32.41 -7.19 10.58
N ARG A 331 -31.43 -7.44 9.71
CA ARG A 331 -31.62 -8.26 8.50
C ARG A 331 -32.21 -9.62 8.84
N ASP A 332 -31.60 -10.38 9.75
CA ASP A 332 -32.06 -11.72 10.11
C ASP A 332 -33.51 -11.70 10.63
N ALA A 333 -33.87 -10.68 11.42
CA ALA A 333 -35.23 -10.49 11.90
C ALA A 333 -36.23 -10.19 10.76
N VAL A 334 -35.89 -9.30 9.83
CA VAL A 334 -36.74 -8.97 8.67
C VAL A 334 -36.90 -10.17 7.73
N MET A 335 -35.82 -10.91 7.48
CA MET A 335 -35.85 -12.13 6.67
C MET A 335 -36.76 -13.18 7.30
N ALA A 336 -36.62 -13.43 8.61
CA ALA A 336 -37.47 -14.37 9.34
C ALA A 336 -38.95 -13.95 9.34
N GLN A 337 -39.23 -12.66 9.53
CA GLN A 337 -40.59 -12.13 9.48
C GLN A 337 -41.22 -12.27 8.09
N SER A 338 -40.46 -11.98 7.03
CA SER A 338 -40.91 -12.12 5.65
C SER A 338 -41.23 -13.57 5.32
N ALA A 339 -40.33 -14.49 5.69
CA ALA A 339 -40.54 -15.93 5.53
C ALA A 339 -41.80 -16.42 6.28
N ALA A 340 -42.01 -15.97 7.52
CA ALA A 340 -43.21 -16.32 8.28
C ALA A 340 -44.51 -15.75 7.66
N ALA A 341 -44.42 -14.63 6.95
CA ALA A 341 -45.52 -14.03 6.20
C ALA A 341 -45.71 -14.63 4.78
N GLY A 342 -44.87 -15.59 4.36
CA GLY A 342 -44.92 -16.19 3.03
C GLY A 342 -44.52 -15.25 1.90
N VAL A 343 -43.74 -14.20 2.21
CA VAL A 343 -43.20 -13.24 1.23
C VAL A 343 -41.68 -13.22 1.28
N SER A 344 -41.03 -12.88 0.16
CA SER A 344 -39.58 -12.64 0.15
C SER A 344 -39.28 -11.25 0.71
N ALA A 345 -38.26 -11.14 1.55
CA ALA A 345 -37.73 -9.83 1.91
C ALA A 345 -37.16 -9.14 0.67
N SER A 346 -37.06 -7.82 0.72
CA SER A 346 -36.39 -6.99 -0.31
C SER A 346 -35.28 -6.16 0.31
N TYR A 347 -34.31 -5.74 -0.51
CA TYR A 347 -33.26 -4.80 -0.11
C TYR A 347 -33.83 -3.58 0.62
N ASP A 348 -34.86 -2.94 0.05
CA ASP A 348 -35.46 -1.72 0.62
C ASP A 348 -36.13 -1.96 1.98
N SER A 349 -36.82 -3.09 2.14
CA SER A 349 -37.45 -3.45 3.41
C SER A 349 -36.43 -3.68 4.52
N ILE A 350 -35.29 -4.31 4.19
CA ILE A 350 -34.19 -4.55 5.14
C ILE A 350 -33.50 -3.24 5.47
N LYS A 351 -33.16 -2.45 4.45
CA LYS A 351 -32.47 -1.15 4.61
C LYS A 351 -33.27 -0.20 5.49
N THR A 352 -34.57 -0.08 5.25
CA THR A 352 -35.46 0.77 6.05
C THR A 352 -35.49 0.34 7.53
N ALA A 353 -35.54 -0.97 7.80
CA ALA A 353 -35.54 -1.49 9.16
C ALA A 353 -34.20 -1.24 9.87
N ILE A 354 -33.08 -1.40 9.16
CA ILE A 354 -31.74 -1.13 9.68
C ILE A 354 -31.59 0.35 10.02
N ASP A 355 -31.99 1.26 9.12
CA ASP A 355 -31.93 2.70 9.36
C ASP A 355 -32.75 3.09 10.60
N GLY A 356 -33.93 2.50 10.78
CA GLY A 356 -34.74 2.68 11.99
C GLY A 356 -34.07 2.12 13.26
N THR A 357 -33.37 0.99 13.14
CA THR A 357 -32.63 0.38 14.26
C THR A 357 -31.45 1.26 14.68
N ILE A 358 -30.69 1.78 13.71
CA ILE A 358 -29.58 2.71 13.96
C ILE A 358 -30.11 3.97 14.62
N ALA A 359 -31.17 4.59 14.07
CA ALA A 359 -31.75 5.82 14.62
C ALA A 359 -32.25 5.70 16.07
N THR A 360 -32.60 4.48 16.51
CA THR A 360 -33.12 4.19 17.85
C THR A 360 -32.11 3.53 18.80
N TYR A 361 -30.86 3.34 18.36
CA TYR A 361 -29.79 2.83 19.21
C TYR A 361 -29.54 3.77 20.42
N PRO A 362 -29.24 3.24 21.63
CA PRO A 362 -29.14 1.82 22.00
C PRO A 362 -30.49 1.16 22.32
N SER A 363 -30.60 -0.14 22.06
CA SER A 363 -31.72 -0.96 22.54
C SER A 363 -31.51 -1.42 23.98
N ALA A 364 -32.58 -1.90 24.65
CA ALA A 364 -32.51 -2.43 26.01
C ALA A 364 -31.46 -3.56 26.18
N GLN A 365 -31.29 -4.40 25.15
CA GLN A 365 -30.26 -5.45 25.16
C GLN A 365 -28.85 -4.86 25.19
N PHE A 366 -28.59 -3.82 24.38
CA PHE A 366 -27.30 -3.15 24.36
C PHE A 366 -27.04 -2.37 25.65
N THR A 367 -28.04 -1.69 26.20
CA THR A 367 -27.88 -0.99 27.49
C THR A 367 -27.53 -1.96 28.61
N THR A 368 -28.11 -3.16 28.65
CA THR A 368 -27.76 -4.19 29.63
C THR A 368 -26.37 -4.80 29.37
N ALA A 369 -26.04 -5.12 28.12
CA ALA A 369 -24.75 -5.71 27.76
C ALA A 369 -23.56 -4.76 28.02
N LEU A 370 -23.80 -3.45 27.91
CA LEU A 370 -22.78 -2.41 28.07
C LEU A 370 -22.87 -1.69 29.42
N ALA A 371 -23.66 -2.19 30.37
CA ALA A 371 -23.81 -1.53 31.67
C ALA A 371 -22.45 -1.39 32.40
N PRO A 372 -22.17 -0.26 33.09
CA PRO A 372 -23.08 0.86 33.34
C PRO A 372 -22.98 2.01 32.31
N LEU A 373 -22.44 1.77 31.11
CA LEU A 373 -22.13 2.84 30.14
C LEU A 373 -23.31 3.77 29.84
N PHE A 374 -24.50 3.20 29.63
CA PHE A 374 -25.72 3.96 29.34
C PHE A 374 -26.52 4.37 30.59
N ASP A 375 -26.13 3.88 31.78
CA ASP A 375 -26.72 4.30 33.06
C ASP A 375 -26.12 5.63 33.54
N ILE A 376 -24.95 6.00 33.03
CA ILE A 376 -24.22 7.22 33.38
C ILE A 376 -24.46 8.30 32.31
N PRO A 377 -24.92 9.51 32.67
CA PRO A 377 -25.14 10.60 31.71
C PRO A 377 -23.86 11.07 31.01
N PHE A 378 -23.99 11.54 29.76
CA PHE A 378 -22.92 12.24 29.04
C PHE A 378 -22.43 13.49 29.81
N PRO A 379 -21.11 13.78 29.86
CA PRO A 379 -20.00 13.15 29.13
C PRO A 379 -19.31 11.97 29.84
N ASN A 380 -19.75 11.57 31.04
CA ASN A 380 -19.08 10.52 31.83
C ASN A 380 -19.55 9.10 31.46
N GLY A 381 -20.61 9.00 30.66
CA GLY A 381 -21.11 7.80 30.00
C GLY A 381 -21.91 8.20 28.77
N CYS A 382 -22.70 7.28 28.20
CA CYS A 382 -23.49 7.53 27.00
C CYS A 382 -24.99 7.70 27.28
N GLY A 383 -25.38 7.81 28.55
CA GLY A 383 -26.77 7.95 28.98
C GLY A 383 -27.43 9.20 28.40
N GLY A 384 -28.60 9.01 27.79
CA GLY A 384 -29.40 10.06 27.16
C GLY A 384 -29.08 10.34 25.68
N LEU A 385 -28.01 9.75 25.12
CA LEU A 385 -27.72 9.83 23.69
C LEU A 385 -28.50 8.76 22.91
N THR A 386 -28.81 9.05 21.64
CA THR A 386 -29.39 8.08 20.70
C THR A 386 -28.73 8.15 19.32
N GLY A 387 -28.98 7.16 18.47
CA GLY A 387 -28.54 7.18 17.08
C GLY A 387 -27.02 7.18 16.92
N GLU A 388 -26.56 7.92 15.92
CA GLU A 388 -25.12 8.08 15.61
C GLU A 388 -24.32 8.65 16.79
N GLN A 389 -24.92 9.54 17.60
CA GLN A 389 -24.24 10.10 18.77
C GLN A 389 -23.97 9.03 19.84
N ALA A 390 -24.95 8.15 20.09
CA ALA A 390 -24.77 7.04 21.00
C ALA A 390 -23.77 5.99 20.45
N LEU A 391 -23.78 5.72 19.15
CA LEU A 391 -22.83 4.82 18.50
C LEU A 391 -21.39 5.32 18.62
N SER A 392 -21.16 6.60 18.34
CA SER A 392 -19.85 7.24 18.48
C SER A 392 -19.38 7.23 19.94
N CYS A 393 -20.24 7.63 20.89
CA CYS A 393 -19.92 7.59 22.31
C CYS A 393 -19.55 6.17 22.78
N THR A 394 -20.28 5.15 22.30
CA THR A 394 -20.01 3.75 22.63
C THR A 394 -18.67 3.29 22.08
N GLY A 395 -18.35 3.64 20.84
CA GLY A 395 -17.06 3.33 20.23
C GLY A 395 -15.90 3.88 21.05
N VAL A 396 -15.97 5.15 21.46
CA VAL A 396 -14.95 5.79 22.31
C VAL A 396 -14.82 5.10 23.66
N ALA A 397 -15.93 4.80 24.33
CA ALA A 397 -15.91 4.14 25.63
C ALA A 397 -15.31 2.73 25.56
N LEU A 398 -15.65 1.96 24.53
CA LEU A 398 -15.11 0.62 24.33
C LEU A 398 -13.61 0.67 24.01
N SER A 399 -13.18 1.54 23.10
CA SER A 399 -11.77 1.75 22.77
C SER A 399 -10.93 1.93 24.03
N ARG A 400 -11.32 2.89 24.88
CA ARG A 400 -10.64 3.19 26.14
C ARG A 400 -10.61 2.01 27.11
N ASN A 401 -11.67 1.19 27.18
CA ASN A 401 -11.73 0.03 28.07
C ASN A 401 -10.68 -1.04 27.71
N PHE A 402 -10.27 -1.14 26.44
CA PHE A 402 -9.25 -2.09 25.98
C PHE A 402 -7.86 -1.46 25.82
N GLU A 403 -7.76 -0.14 25.67
CA GLU A 403 -6.49 0.60 25.71
C GLU A 403 -5.86 0.63 27.11
N VAL A 404 -6.63 0.93 28.16
CA VAL A 404 -6.11 1.03 29.55
C VAL A 404 -5.38 -0.24 30.02
N PRO A 405 -5.88 -1.46 29.78
CA PRO A 405 -5.15 -2.69 30.11
C PRO A 405 -4.02 -3.03 29.12
N GLY A 406 -3.75 -2.20 28.11
CA GLY A 406 -2.71 -2.41 27.10
C GLY A 406 -3.05 -3.48 26.06
N LEU A 407 -4.34 -3.81 25.87
CA LEU A 407 -4.76 -4.79 24.87
C LEU A 407 -4.88 -4.18 23.47
N ILE A 408 -5.13 -2.88 23.38
CA ILE A 408 -5.01 -2.07 22.17
C ILE A 408 -3.92 -1.03 22.42
N GLU A 409 -2.98 -0.90 21.49
CA GLU A 409 -1.93 0.12 21.51
C GLU A 409 -2.05 0.98 20.25
N PRO A 410 -2.88 2.04 20.25
CA PRO A 410 -2.90 2.98 19.14
C PRO A 410 -1.55 3.71 19.04
N PRO A 411 -1.22 4.32 17.88
CA PRO A 411 -0.10 5.24 17.78
C PRO A 411 -0.16 6.30 18.89
N THR A 412 0.97 6.52 19.56
CA THR A 412 1.10 7.45 20.69
C THR A 412 2.47 8.10 20.66
N SER A 413 2.63 9.21 21.40
CA SER A 413 3.92 9.85 21.60
C SER A 413 4.92 8.88 22.22
N ARG A 414 6.15 8.89 21.71
CA ARG A 414 7.29 8.06 22.14
C ARG A 414 8.44 8.95 22.55
N GLU A 415 9.17 8.52 23.58
CA GLU A 415 10.37 9.22 24.01
C GLU A 415 11.50 8.98 23.00
N ALA A 416 12.24 10.04 22.71
CA ALA A 416 13.47 9.98 21.93
C ALA A 416 14.61 10.68 22.68
N GLN A 417 15.84 10.26 22.40
CA GLN A 417 17.05 10.82 22.99
C GLN A 417 17.99 11.26 21.90
N PHE A 418 18.51 12.50 21.99
CA PHE A 418 19.39 13.09 21.00
C PHE A 418 20.79 13.34 21.56
N GLY A 419 21.79 13.20 20.67
CA GLY A 419 23.17 13.47 20.98
C GLY A 419 23.52 14.96 20.94
N THR A 420 24.78 15.26 20.64
CA THR A 420 25.25 16.65 20.48
C THR A 420 25.04 17.12 19.04
N PRO A 421 24.40 18.29 18.82
CA PRO A 421 24.27 18.87 17.49
C PRO A 421 25.64 19.15 16.85
N THR A 422 25.77 18.81 15.57
CA THR A 422 26.98 19.02 14.75
C THR A 422 26.61 19.80 13.50
N ASP A 423 27.52 20.64 13.00
CA ASP A 423 27.33 21.31 11.71
C ASP A 423 27.22 20.26 10.59
N VAL A 424 26.19 20.36 9.75
CA VAL A 424 25.96 19.35 8.71
C VAL A 424 27.10 19.27 7.68
N THR A 425 27.81 20.38 7.44
CA THR A 425 28.98 20.44 6.56
C THR A 425 30.20 19.73 7.14
N GLN A 426 30.21 19.48 8.46
CA GLN A 426 31.23 18.66 9.13
C GLN A 426 30.86 17.17 9.12
N LEU A 427 29.57 16.83 9.07
CA LEU A 427 29.13 15.44 8.92
C LEU A 427 29.39 14.92 7.50
N SER A 428 29.01 15.69 6.48
CA SER A 428 29.14 15.34 5.08
C SER A 428 29.57 16.53 4.25
N VAL A 429 30.73 16.43 3.59
CA VAL A 429 31.25 17.49 2.71
C VAL A 429 30.34 17.72 1.50
N ILE A 430 29.50 16.75 1.12
CA ILE A 430 28.53 16.86 0.01
C ILE A 430 27.55 18.01 0.24
N THR A 431 27.17 18.26 1.51
CA THR A 431 26.21 19.30 1.89
C THR A 431 26.76 20.72 1.75
N SER A 432 28.08 20.90 1.63
CA SER A 432 28.72 22.21 1.44
C SER A 432 28.33 22.91 0.12
N SER A 433 27.81 22.14 -0.84
CA SER A 433 27.26 22.67 -2.09
C SER A 433 25.86 23.30 -1.94
N LEU A 434 25.18 23.01 -0.82
CA LEU A 434 23.80 23.40 -0.54
C LEU A 434 23.73 24.47 0.56
N VAL A 435 24.57 24.33 1.59
CA VAL A 435 24.60 25.21 2.77
C VAL A 435 26.04 25.58 3.12
N ALA A 436 26.22 26.78 3.68
CA ALA A 436 27.51 27.23 4.19
C ALA A 436 27.73 26.71 5.62
N PRO A 437 29.00 26.55 6.05
CA PRO A 437 29.31 26.20 7.43
C PRO A 437 28.64 27.15 8.43
N GLY A 438 28.03 26.59 9.46
CA GLY A 438 27.32 27.28 10.54
C GLY A 438 25.88 27.67 10.23
N GLU A 439 25.34 27.35 9.05
CA GLU A 439 23.93 27.66 8.72
C GLU A 439 22.95 26.59 9.21
N VAL A 440 23.35 25.32 9.18
CA VAL A 440 22.47 24.17 9.47
C VAL A 440 23.17 23.20 10.40
N MET A 441 22.44 22.76 11.41
CA MET A 441 22.86 21.75 12.37
C MET A 441 22.15 20.43 12.08
N ALA A 442 22.80 19.34 12.42
CA ALA A 442 22.22 18.02 12.42
C ALA A 442 22.55 17.32 13.74
N VAL A 443 21.59 16.54 14.26
CA VAL A 443 21.76 15.74 15.46
C VAL A 443 21.17 14.36 15.23
N THR A 444 21.92 13.34 15.61
CA THR A 444 21.45 11.96 15.61
C THR A 444 20.93 11.60 17.00
N GLY A 445 19.86 10.84 17.02
CA GLY A 445 19.25 10.32 18.22
C GLY A 445 18.69 8.93 18.01
N GLN A 446 17.87 8.49 18.95
CA GLN A 446 17.17 7.21 18.91
C GLN A 446 15.76 7.36 19.47
N ILE A 447 14.83 6.57 18.93
CA ILE A 447 13.42 6.51 19.37
C ILE A 447 13.01 5.04 19.47
N THR A 448 12.22 4.69 20.47
CA THR A 448 11.70 3.33 20.64
C THR A 448 10.25 3.26 20.16
N LEU A 449 10.00 2.40 19.17
CA LEU A 449 8.71 2.26 18.48
C LEU A 449 8.13 0.84 18.65
N PRO A 450 6.79 0.70 18.70
CA PRO A 450 6.16 -0.62 18.74
C PRO A 450 6.40 -1.36 17.42
N TYR A 451 6.77 -2.63 17.52
CA TYR A 451 7.06 -3.47 16.36
C TYR A 451 6.18 -4.71 16.36
N TYR A 452 5.67 -5.06 15.18
CA TYR A 452 4.69 -6.14 14.98
C TYR A 452 5.19 -7.21 14.01
N LEU A 453 6.42 -7.06 13.51
CA LEU A 453 7.11 -8.02 12.64
C LEU A 453 8.11 -8.87 13.44
N GLY A 454 8.72 -9.85 12.76
CA GLY A 454 9.76 -10.69 13.35
C GLY A 454 11.08 -9.93 13.54
N ILE A 455 11.75 -10.18 14.66
CA ILE A 455 13.11 -9.72 14.97
C ILE A 455 14.09 -10.92 14.94
N PRO A 456 15.37 -10.70 14.61
CA PRO A 456 16.34 -11.80 14.57
C PRO A 456 16.63 -12.38 15.95
N GLU A 457 17.09 -13.63 15.96
CA GLU A 457 17.54 -14.34 17.17
C GLU A 457 19.05 -14.63 17.07
N GLY A 458 19.87 -13.73 17.65
CA GLY A 458 21.33 -13.82 17.56
C GLY A 458 21.81 -13.69 16.12
N THR A 459 22.37 -14.75 15.55
CA THR A 459 22.85 -14.77 14.15
C THR A 459 21.82 -15.33 13.16
N ASP A 460 20.64 -15.76 13.65
CA ASP A 460 19.54 -16.22 12.81
C ASP A 460 18.63 -15.04 12.45
N GLY A 461 18.72 -14.60 11.20
CA GLY A 461 17.90 -13.53 10.63
C GLY A 461 16.57 -14.00 10.04
N SER A 462 16.25 -15.30 10.05
CA SER A 462 15.11 -15.86 9.30
C SER A 462 13.77 -15.20 9.65
N ASN A 463 13.58 -14.81 10.91
CA ASN A 463 12.39 -14.09 11.39
C ASN A 463 12.17 -12.73 10.70
N ILE A 464 13.22 -12.06 10.20
CA ILE A 464 13.11 -10.79 9.48
C ILE A 464 12.24 -10.98 8.23
N THR A 465 12.47 -12.07 7.49
CA THR A 465 11.77 -12.38 6.23
C THR A 465 10.57 -13.32 6.39
N ALA A 466 10.53 -14.14 7.44
CA ALA A 466 9.42 -15.06 7.67
C ALA A 466 8.30 -14.43 8.54
N GLY A 467 8.61 -13.37 9.28
CA GLY A 467 7.66 -12.69 10.16
C GLY A 467 6.57 -11.95 9.39
N LYS A 468 5.32 -12.09 9.86
CA LYS A 468 4.15 -11.32 9.44
C LYS A 468 3.43 -10.79 10.68
N TRP A 469 2.57 -9.79 10.49
CA TRP A 469 1.62 -9.41 11.53
C TRP A 469 0.66 -10.56 11.80
N ARG A 470 0.39 -10.81 13.08
CA ARG A 470 -0.57 -11.81 13.55
C ARG A 470 -1.62 -11.13 14.41
N ALA A 471 -2.86 -11.58 14.35
CA ALA A 471 -3.93 -11.03 15.17
C ALA A 471 -3.64 -11.15 16.67
N ASN A 472 -3.99 -10.13 17.44
CA ASN A 472 -3.92 -10.13 18.91
C ASN A 472 -5.00 -11.05 19.52
N ALA A 473 -4.63 -12.31 19.75
CA ALA A 473 -5.54 -13.32 20.31
C ALA A 473 -6.04 -12.98 21.72
N SER A 474 -5.23 -12.31 22.54
CA SER A 474 -5.63 -11.90 23.89
C SER A 474 -6.75 -10.86 23.84
N LEU A 475 -6.64 -9.88 22.96
CA LEU A 475 -7.69 -8.89 22.71
C LEU A 475 -8.95 -9.55 22.16
N ALA A 476 -8.83 -10.43 21.16
CA ALA A 476 -9.97 -11.17 20.61
C ALA A 476 -10.71 -11.98 21.69
N GLY A 477 -9.97 -12.67 22.57
CA GLY A 477 -10.54 -13.40 23.71
C GLY A 477 -11.25 -12.48 24.70
N ALA A 478 -10.68 -11.31 25.01
CA ALA A 478 -11.31 -10.32 25.87
C ALA A 478 -12.61 -9.76 25.26
N LEU A 479 -12.62 -9.48 23.96
CA LEU A 479 -13.80 -9.03 23.22
C LEU A 479 -14.90 -10.11 23.18
N ASN A 480 -14.54 -11.38 22.95
CA ASN A 480 -15.49 -12.50 22.99
C ASN A 480 -16.18 -12.61 24.35
N ASN A 481 -15.43 -12.43 25.43
CA ASN A 481 -16.00 -12.43 26.78
C ASN A 481 -16.94 -11.24 26.99
N ALA A 482 -16.50 -10.03 26.62
CA ALA A 482 -17.26 -8.80 26.80
C ALA A 482 -18.58 -8.80 26.00
N PHE A 483 -18.57 -9.36 24.79
CA PHE A 483 -19.71 -9.32 23.87
C PHE A 483 -20.44 -10.66 23.70
N SER A 484 -20.16 -11.63 24.58
CA SER A 484 -20.82 -12.94 24.59
C SER A 484 -22.36 -12.84 24.63
N ALA A 485 -22.92 -11.90 25.41
CA ALA A 485 -24.35 -11.63 25.48
C ALA A 485 -24.94 -11.05 24.17
N LEU A 486 -24.08 -10.51 23.31
CA LEU A 486 -24.41 -10.04 21.96
C LEU A 486 -24.06 -11.09 20.89
N GLY A 487 -23.63 -12.29 21.26
CA GLY A 487 -23.32 -13.36 20.30
C GLY A 487 -22.24 -12.98 19.28
N VAL A 488 -21.39 -12.00 19.60
CA VAL A 488 -20.25 -11.61 18.78
C VAL A 488 -19.10 -12.57 19.08
N SER A 489 -18.43 -13.05 18.05
CA SER A 489 -17.28 -13.94 18.17
C SER A 489 -16.20 -13.55 17.17
N PHE A 490 -14.98 -13.43 17.68
CA PHE A 490 -13.75 -13.20 16.95
C PHE A 490 -12.93 -14.50 17.01
N PRO A 491 -12.81 -15.25 15.90
CA PRO A 491 -12.08 -16.51 15.84
C PRO A 491 -10.57 -16.34 16.06
N GLN A 492 -10.05 -15.11 15.91
CA GLN A 492 -8.66 -14.75 16.21
C GLN A 492 -8.26 -15.01 17.68
N ALA A 493 -9.22 -15.27 18.58
CA ALA A 493 -8.95 -15.69 19.94
C ALA A 493 -8.22 -17.06 20.03
N ASP A 494 -8.29 -17.88 18.97
CA ASP A 494 -7.50 -19.11 18.83
C ASP A 494 -6.64 -19.04 17.55
N PRO A 495 -5.32 -18.81 17.66
CA PRO A 495 -4.42 -18.77 16.52
C PRO A 495 -4.36 -20.07 15.70
N ASN A 496 -4.85 -21.20 16.22
CA ASN A 496 -4.97 -22.44 15.45
C ASN A 496 -6.19 -22.43 14.50
N VAL A 497 -7.12 -21.50 14.69
CA VAL A 497 -8.26 -21.25 13.79
C VAL A 497 -7.87 -20.23 12.74
N THR A 498 -7.40 -19.05 13.15
CA THR A 498 -6.94 -17.97 12.26
C THR A 498 -6.04 -17.00 13.04
N ASP A 499 -5.01 -16.49 12.37
CA ASP A 499 -4.18 -15.39 12.89
C ASP A 499 -4.15 -14.17 11.95
N VAL A 500 -5.12 -14.08 11.03
CA VAL A 500 -5.21 -13.05 9.99
C VAL A 500 -5.57 -11.69 10.61
N VAL A 501 -4.81 -10.65 10.23
CA VAL A 501 -5.11 -9.24 10.52
C VAL A 501 -5.81 -8.62 9.31
N ASN A 502 -7.08 -8.26 9.49
CA ASN A 502 -7.96 -7.77 8.43
C ASN A 502 -8.91 -6.67 8.95
N TYR A 503 -9.78 -6.14 8.10
CA TYR A 503 -10.72 -5.08 8.50
C TYR A 503 -11.75 -5.50 9.58
N LEU A 504 -12.02 -6.80 9.74
CA LEU A 504 -12.90 -7.32 10.78
C LEU A 504 -12.17 -7.41 12.12
N PHE A 505 -10.88 -7.74 12.12
CA PHE A 505 -10.00 -7.70 13.30
C PHE A 505 -8.63 -7.06 12.95
N PRO A 506 -8.49 -5.72 13.10
CA PRO A 506 -7.37 -4.97 12.55
C PRO A 506 -6.19 -4.83 13.52
N PHE A 507 -6.24 -5.48 14.70
CA PHE A 507 -5.26 -5.25 15.76
C PHE A 507 -4.18 -6.35 15.76
N PRO A 508 -2.96 -6.06 15.28
CA PRO A 508 -1.86 -7.01 15.35
C PRO A 508 -1.34 -7.18 16.80
N GLN A 509 -0.82 -8.36 17.10
CA GLN A 509 -0.08 -8.66 18.31
C GLN A 509 1.28 -7.97 18.26
N LYS A 510 1.58 -7.08 19.22
CA LYS A 510 2.92 -6.51 19.37
C LYS A 510 3.93 -7.61 19.65
N THR A 511 5.03 -7.63 18.91
CA THR A 511 6.12 -8.60 19.05
C THR A 511 7.25 -8.06 19.93
N SER A 512 7.57 -6.77 19.80
CA SER A 512 8.62 -6.10 20.57
C SER A 512 8.45 -4.59 20.55
N ASP A 513 9.23 -3.90 21.38
CA ASP A 513 9.51 -2.46 21.21
C ASP A 513 10.94 -2.35 20.66
N VAL A 514 11.11 -1.73 19.49
CA VAL A 514 12.40 -1.64 18.78
C VAL A 514 12.92 -0.20 18.84
N THR A 515 14.13 -0.04 19.37
CA THR A 515 14.87 1.22 19.27
C THR A 515 15.46 1.37 17.89
N ILE A 516 15.25 2.52 17.26
CA ILE A 516 15.78 2.85 15.93
C ILE A 516 16.45 4.23 15.93
N PRO A 517 17.34 4.53 14.97
CA PRO A 517 17.99 5.82 14.88
C PRO A 517 17.03 6.88 14.31
N VAL A 518 17.21 8.12 14.76
CA VAL A 518 16.52 9.30 14.25
C VAL A 518 17.56 10.33 13.85
N LEU A 519 17.38 10.97 12.70
CA LEU A 519 18.16 12.13 12.28
C LEU A 519 17.26 13.37 12.35
N ALA A 520 17.74 14.43 12.99
CA ALA A 520 17.13 15.74 12.94
C ALA A 520 18.09 16.76 12.31
N ILE A 521 17.61 17.55 11.36
CA ILE A 521 18.35 18.62 10.67
C ILE A 521 17.58 19.93 10.84
N TYR A 522 18.22 21.01 11.28
CA TYR A 522 17.53 22.26 11.57
C TYR A 522 18.44 23.50 11.42
N PRO A 523 17.89 24.71 11.23
CA PRO A 523 18.70 25.93 11.13
C PRO A 523 19.50 26.19 12.40
N ALA A 524 20.78 26.54 12.27
CA ALA A 524 21.63 26.81 13.43
C ALA A 524 21.15 28.01 14.28
N ASN A 525 20.41 28.94 13.66
CA ASN A 525 19.80 30.10 14.32
C ASN A 525 18.35 29.86 14.77
N ALA A 526 17.85 28.61 14.71
CA ALA A 526 16.50 28.29 15.16
C ALA A 526 16.33 28.62 16.65
N ASN A 527 15.13 29.09 17.01
CA ASN A 527 14.76 29.31 18.40
C ASN A 527 14.39 27.97 19.07
N MET A 528 15.44 27.25 19.47
CA MET A 528 15.31 26.01 20.23
C MET A 528 14.67 26.32 21.60
N ASN A 529 13.86 25.39 22.11
CA ASN A 529 13.00 25.49 23.30
C ASN A 529 11.72 26.33 23.12
N SER A 530 11.36 26.68 21.89
CA SER A 530 10.12 27.39 21.62
C SER A 530 8.88 26.49 21.55
N GLY A 531 9.06 25.17 21.36
CA GLY A 531 7.98 24.22 21.06
C GLY A 531 7.22 24.53 19.77
N ASN A 532 7.80 25.35 18.88
CA ASN A 532 7.10 25.96 17.76
C ASN A 532 7.87 25.87 16.43
N LEU A 533 9.04 25.22 16.38
CA LEU A 533 9.77 25.03 15.13
C LEU A 533 8.95 24.12 14.20
N PRO A 534 8.53 24.58 12.99
CA PRO A 534 7.78 23.73 12.08
C PRO A 534 8.62 22.53 11.64
N VAL A 535 7.95 21.41 11.37
CA VAL A 535 8.62 20.12 11.15
C VAL A 535 8.29 19.56 9.79
N VAL A 536 9.27 18.96 9.13
CA VAL A 536 9.09 18.09 7.98
C VAL A 536 9.50 16.68 8.40
N ILE A 537 8.57 15.73 8.34
CA ILE A 537 8.94 14.31 8.37
C ILE A 537 9.44 13.95 6.98
N TYR A 538 10.68 13.47 6.88
CA TYR A 538 11.31 13.04 5.63
C TYR A 538 11.46 11.53 5.59
N GLN A 539 10.92 10.89 4.55
CA GLN A 539 11.01 9.44 4.35
C GLN A 539 11.76 9.11 3.05
N HIS A 540 12.81 8.31 3.17
CA HIS A 540 13.71 7.97 2.07
C HIS A 540 13.17 6.88 1.12
N GLY A 541 13.87 6.64 0.02
CA GLY A 541 13.53 5.62 -0.99
C GLY A 541 13.94 4.19 -0.65
N ILE A 542 13.57 3.24 -1.52
CA ILE A 542 13.95 1.83 -1.32
C ILE A 542 15.46 1.63 -1.54
N ARG A 543 16.07 0.74 -0.74
CA ARG A 543 17.52 0.48 -0.74
C ARG A 543 18.40 1.69 -0.38
N THR A 544 17.80 2.73 0.17
CA THR A 544 18.54 3.88 0.72
C THR A 544 18.43 3.93 2.24
N ASP A 545 18.81 5.04 2.86
CA ASP A 545 18.71 5.23 4.30
C ASP A 545 18.45 6.71 4.64
N ARG A 546 18.27 6.98 5.94
CA ARG A 546 18.00 8.32 6.52
C ARG A 546 19.01 9.39 6.12
N SER A 547 20.24 9.03 5.73
CA SER A 547 21.25 10.00 5.26
C SER A 547 20.81 10.76 4.01
N THR A 548 19.89 10.22 3.22
CA THR A 548 19.35 10.95 2.06
C THR A 548 18.65 12.26 2.44
N ALA A 549 18.28 12.45 3.71
CA ALA A 549 17.80 13.73 4.22
C ALA A 549 18.91 14.80 4.32
N LEU A 550 20.19 14.43 4.38
CA LEU A 550 21.30 15.38 4.54
C LEU A 550 21.37 16.43 3.44
N THR A 551 20.97 16.09 2.21
CA THR A 551 20.96 17.00 1.06
C THR A 551 19.66 17.79 1.02
N PHE A 552 18.55 17.13 0.65
CA PHE A 552 17.24 17.76 0.49
C PHE A 552 16.80 18.47 1.79
N GLY A 553 16.99 17.80 2.93
CA GLY A 553 16.62 18.32 4.24
C GLY A 553 17.47 19.51 4.69
N SER A 554 18.77 19.56 4.40
CA SER A 554 19.60 20.74 4.74
C SER A 554 19.23 21.96 3.90
N ALA A 555 19.01 21.76 2.60
CA ALA A 555 18.55 22.81 1.71
C ALA A 555 17.17 23.35 2.16
N LEU A 556 16.27 22.45 2.54
CA LEU A 556 14.94 22.79 3.03
C LEU A 556 14.97 23.48 4.40
N ALA A 557 15.74 22.97 5.36
CA ALA A 557 15.90 23.58 6.67
C ALA A 557 16.35 25.03 6.54
N LYS A 558 17.37 25.28 5.72
CA LYS A 558 17.85 26.64 5.41
C LYS A 558 16.79 27.51 4.73
N ALA A 559 16.13 27.00 3.70
CA ALA A 559 15.23 27.79 2.85
C ALA A 559 13.88 28.10 3.51
N ALA A 560 13.34 27.16 4.30
CA ALA A 560 12.01 27.24 4.90
C ALA A 560 12.02 27.51 6.41
N GLY A 561 13.18 27.41 7.08
CA GLY A 561 13.28 27.63 8.52
C GLY A 561 12.62 26.52 9.35
N VAL A 562 12.77 25.27 8.92
CA VAL A 562 12.10 24.08 9.50
C VAL A 562 13.09 23.06 10.05
N ALA A 563 12.65 22.25 11.01
CA ALA A 563 13.33 21.01 11.36
C ALA A 563 12.91 19.89 10.40
N VAL A 564 13.86 19.09 9.94
CA VAL A 564 13.63 17.89 9.13
C VAL A 564 13.98 16.67 9.96
N ILE A 565 13.02 15.77 10.16
CA ILE A 565 13.16 14.55 10.98
C ILE A 565 13.05 13.33 10.08
N ALA A 566 14.04 12.43 10.13
CA ALA A 566 14.11 11.24 9.29
C ALA A 566 14.39 9.98 10.13
N ILE A 567 13.68 8.90 9.79
CA ILE A 567 13.88 7.54 10.29
C ILE A 567 13.96 6.56 9.12
N ASP A 568 14.61 5.42 9.32
CA ASP A 568 14.70 4.40 8.28
C ASP A 568 13.41 3.58 8.16
N HIS A 569 13.12 3.08 6.97
CA HIS A 569 12.11 2.03 6.74
C HIS A 569 12.49 0.71 7.44
N PRO A 570 11.53 -0.20 7.72
CA PRO A 570 11.89 -1.56 8.13
C PRO A 570 12.93 -2.18 7.18
N ALA A 571 13.88 -2.94 7.72
CA ALA A 571 14.97 -3.56 6.95
C ALA A 571 15.95 -2.59 6.26
N HIS A 572 15.92 -1.29 6.59
CA HIS A 572 16.85 -0.27 6.07
C HIS A 572 17.74 0.30 7.19
N GLY A 573 18.77 1.04 6.81
CA GLY A 573 19.74 1.63 7.72
C GLY A 573 21.08 1.86 7.04
N VAL A 574 22.03 2.45 7.75
CA VAL A 574 23.37 2.70 7.24
C VAL A 574 24.13 1.37 7.09
N ALA A 575 24.58 1.07 5.88
CA ALA A 575 25.22 -0.21 5.55
C ALA A 575 26.74 -0.20 5.80
N PRO A 576 27.41 -1.36 5.74
CA PRO A 576 28.87 -1.44 5.66
C PRO A 576 29.44 -0.77 4.40
N SER A 577 30.69 -0.33 4.47
CA SER A 577 31.47 0.11 3.30
C SER A 577 32.82 -0.57 3.26
N SER A 578 33.23 -1.03 2.08
CA SER A 578 34.54 -1.66 1.87
C SER A 578 35.66 -0.63 1.76
N THR A 579 36.90 -1.07 1.95
CA THR A 579 38.10 -0.23 1.71
C THR A 579 38.13 0.27 0.25
N ALA A 580 37.62 -0.53 -0.70
CA ALA A 580 37.52 -0.12 -2.09
C ALA A 580 36.52 1.04 -2.27
N ASP A 581 35.33 0.94 -1.68
CA ASP A 581 34.31 2.00 -1.73
C ASP A 581 34.86 3.31 -1.13
N ARG A 582 35.56 3.21 0.02
CA ARG A 582 36.20 4.35 0.68
C ARG A 582 37.28 4.98 -0.18
N THR A 583 38.11 4.16 -0.83
CA THR A 583 39.19 4.63 -1.73
C THR A 583 38.60 5.33 -2.96
N GLU A 584 37.54 4.78 -3.55
CA GLU A 584 36.84 5.38 -4.68
C GLU A 584 36.22 6.72 -4.29
N LEU A 585 35.50 6.77 -3.16
CA LEU A 585 34.90 8.01 -2.66
C LEU A 585 35.96 9.07 -2.35
N ALA A 586 37.04 8.71 -1.65
CA ALA A 586 38.15 9.63 -1.36
C ALA A 586 38.75 10.21 -2.64
N THR A 587 38.99 9.37 -3.65
CA THR A 587 39.51 9.80 -4.96
C THR A 587 38.56 10.80 -5.64
N ARG A 588 37.25 10.51 -5.62
CA ARG A 588 36.23 11.40 -6.19
C ARG A 588 36.19 12.75 -5.46
N LEU A 589 36.18 12.75 -4.13
CA LEU A 589 36.15 13.98 -3.33
C LEU A 589 37.41 14.84 -3.50
N LEU A 590 38.59 14.22 -3.50
CA LEU A 590 39.86 14.90 -3.77
C LEU A 590 39.88 15.52 -5.18
N THR A 591 39.37 14.80 -6.17
CA THR A 591 39.25 15.31 -7.56
C THR A 591 38.35 16.54 -7.61
N LEU A 592 37.17 16.48 -6.98
CA LEU A 592 36.23 17.60 -6.92
C LEU A 592 36.79 18.80 -6.16
N ALA A 593 37.62 18.56 -5.14
CA ALA A 593 38.34 19.58 -4.39
C ALA A 593 39.60 20.11 -5.12
N ASN A 594 39.92 19.57 -6.31
CA ASN A 594 41.15 19.89 -7.05
C ASN A 594 42.43 19.68 -6.21
N LEU A 595 42.46 18.59 -5.45
CA LEU A 595 43.57 18.15 -4.62
C LEU A 595 44.30 16.95 -5.26
N PRO A 596 45.56 16.66 -4.87
CA PRO A 596 46.27 15.49 -5.35
C PRO A 596 45.51 14.18 -5.10
N THR A 597 45.47 13.31 -6.10
CA THR A 597 44.82 11.99 -6.04
C THR A 597 45.85 10.86 -6.15
N ASP A 598 47.09 11.11 -5.72
CA ASP A 598 48.10 10.05 -5.59
C ASP A 598 47.76 9.11 -4.42
N ASP A 599 48.30 7.90 -4.47
CA ASP A 599 47.98 6.84 -3.51
C ASP A 599 48.22 7.27 -2.05
N ALA A 600 49.29 8.04 -1.77
CA ALA A 600 49.57 8.48 -0.41
C ALA A 600 48.50 9.46 0.10
N THR A 601 48.06 10.41 -0.74
CA THR A 601 46.99 11.36 -0.38
C THR A 601 45.64 10.67 -0.20
N VAL A 602 45.29 9.75 -1.11
CA VAL A 602 44.04 8.97 -1.01
C VAL A 602 44.04 8.11 0.25
N GLN A 603 45.12 7.39 0.52
CA GLN A 603 45.24 6.58 1.73
C GLN A 603 45.30 7.42 3.00
N ALA A 604 45.81 8.66 2.96
CA ALA A 604 45.74 9.55 4.11
C ALA A 604 44.28 9.86 4.50
N VAL A 605 43.40 10.08 3.52
CA VAL A 605 41.96 10.30 3.77
C VAL A 605 41.30 9.03 4.28
N VAL A 606 41.54 7.89 3.62
CA VAL A 606 40.95 6.58 4.02
C VAL A 606 41.35 6.16 5.42
N ASN A 607 42.60 6.45 5.82
CA ASN A 607 43.14 6.11 7.14
C ASN A 607 42.93 7.21 8.20
N GLU A 608 42.14 8.25 7.92
CA GLU A 608 41.83 9.34 8.87
C GLU A 608 43.10 10.07 9.37
N THR A 609 44.05 10.37 8.46
CA THR A 609 45.31 11.09 8.76
C THR A 609 45.57 12.30 7.86
N PHE A 610 44.67 12.60 6.93
CA PHE A 610 44.71 13.75 6.04
C PHE A 610 44.64 15.09 6.80
N HIS A 611 43.88 15.17 7.90
CA HIS A 611 43.82 16.36 8.75
C HIS A 611 45.17 16.71 9.39
N ILE A 612 46.04 15.72 9.62
CA ILE A 612 47.40 15.94 10.16
C ILE A 612 48.23 16.75 9.17
N ALA A 613 48.12 16.46 7.86
CA ALA A 613 48.78 17.25 6.83
C ALA A 613 48.27 18.70 6.81
N ALA A 614 46.95 18.91 6.98
CA ALA A 614 46.38 20.25 7.09
C ALA A 614 46.91 21.01 8.32
N LEU A 615 47.01 20.35 9.48
CA LEU A 615 47.58 20.94 10.69
C LEU A 615 49.05 21.33 10.50
N LEU A 616 49.85 20.48 9.86
CA LEU A 616 51.25 20.78 9.57
C LEU A 616 51.39 21.99 8.64
N GLN A 617 50.55 22.11 7.60
CA GLN A 617 50.52 23.28 6.73
C GLN A 617 50.12 24.56 7.49
N ILE A 618 49.14 24.47 8.41
CA ILE A 618 48.72 25.60 9.25
C ILE A 618 49.84 26.02 10.22
N GLN A 619 50.58 25.05 10.77
CA GLN A 619 51.75 25.30 11.59
C GLN A 619 52.87 25.98 10.78
N GLU A 620 53.15 25.50 9.57
CA GLU A 620 54.12 26.09 8.65
C GLU A 620 53.74 27.52 8.23
N ALA A 621 52.44 27.80 8.10
CA ALA A 621 51.90 29.15 7.90
C ALA A 621 52.02 30.06 9.14
N GLY A 622 52.56 29.55 10.27
CA GLY A 622 52.92 30.34 11.44
C GLY A 622 51.97 30.23 12.62
N CYS A 623 50.95 29.35 12.61
CA CYS A 623 50.14 29.13 13.79
C CYS A 623 50.91 28.30 14.85
N PRO A 624 50.93 28.69 16.14
CA PRO A 624 51.71 28.01 17.17
C PRO A 624 51.05 26.72 17.66
N LEU A 625 50.99 25.69 16.81
CA LEU A 625 50.37 24.40 17.11
C LEU A 625 51.26 23.46 17.93
N ASN A 626 52.59 23.66 17.90
CA ASN A 626 53.60 22.88 18.61
C ASN A 626 53.58 21.37 18.32
N ILE A 627 53.18 20.97 17.12
CA ILE A 627 53.28 19.58 16.65
C ILE A 627 54.75 19.30 16.34
N THR A 628 55.38 18.50 17.18
CA THR A 628 56.77 18.02 17.06
C THR A 628 56.85 16.56 16.64
N ASN A 629 55.79 15.78 16.91
CA ASN A 629 55.62 14.42 16.46
C ASN A 629 54.21 14.24 15.89
N PRO A 630 54.03 14.15 14.55
CA PRO A 630 52.72 13.96 13.94
C PRO A 630 52.01 12.65 14.32
N GLY A 631 52.73 11.67 14.87
CA GLY A 631 52.14 10.44 15.42
C GLY A 631 51.70 10.54 16.88
N ASP A 632 51.89 11.68 17.54
CA ASP A 632 51.44 11.93 18.91
C ASP A 632 50.01 12.49 18.89
N THR A 633 49.03 11.64 19.23
CA THR A 633 47.60 11.97 19.23
C THR A 633 47.26 13.12 20.17
N ASP A 634 47.98 13.30 21.29
CA ASP A 634 47.72 14.40 22.21
C ASP A 634 48.13 15.74 21.60
N GLN A 635 49.25 15.77 20.87
CA GLN A 635 49.69 16.96 20.14
C GLN A 635 48.71 17.32 19.01
N VAL A 636 48.27 16.32 18.23
CA VAL A 636 47.30 16.50 17.14
C VAL A 636 45.96 17.01 17.68
N ASN A 637 45.41 16.39 18.73
CA ASN A 637 44.14 16.79 19.34
C ASN A 637 44.21 18.21 19.91
N ASN A 638 45.29 18.56 20.61
CA ASN A 638 45.49 19.92 21.11
C ASN A 638 45.57 20.95 19.98
N ALA A 639 46.30 20.64 18.91
CA ALA A 639 46.39 21.49 17.73
C ALA A 639 45.02 21.68 17.05
N MET A 640 44.22 20.62 16.92
CA MET A 640 42.85 20.71 16.41
C MET A 640 42.01 21.69 17.24
N GLN A 641 42.05 21.58 18.57
CA GLN A 641 41.29 22.48 19.45
C GLN A 641 41.75 23.94 19.30
N ILE A 642 43.06 24.19 19.16
CA ILE A 642 43.60 25.54 18.92
C ILE A 642 43.08 26.12 17.60
N VAL A 643 43.12 25.34 16.52
CA VAL A 643 42.69 25.76 15.18
C VAL A 643 41.18 25.97 15.13
N LEU A 644 40.38 24.97 15.53
CA LEU A 644 38.92 25.01 15.50
C LEU A 644 38.36 26.02 16.50
N GLY A 645 39.06 26.30 17.60
CA GLY A 645 38.75 27.38 18.54
C GLY A 645 39.01 28.79 17.98
N GLY A 646 39.50 28.91 16.73
CA GLY A 646 39.67 30.18 16.02
C GLY A 646 41.00 30.89 16.27
N THR A 647 41.91 30.32 17.08
CA THR A 647 43.21 30.92 17.42
C THR A 647 44.08 31.18 16.18
N CYS A 648 43.97 30.31 15.17
CA CYS A 648 44.71 30.41 13.90
C CYS A 648 43.96 31.23 12.82
N GLY A 649 42.82 31.83 13.15
CA GLY A 649 41.96 32.53 12.21
C GLY A 649 41.02 31.61 11.40
N VAL A 650 40.05 32.24 10.74
CA VAL A 650 38.93 31.54 10.08
C VAL A 650 39.41 30.64 8.92
N GLN A 651 40.38 31.08 8.12
CA GLN A 651 40.89 30.28 6.99
C GLN A 651 41.54 28.97 7.44
N ALA A 652 42.29 29.00 8.55
CA ALA A 652 42.89 27.80 9.13
C ALA A 652 41.81 26.86 9.68
N ALA A 653 40.81 27.41 10.39
CA ALA A 653 39.67 26.65 10.88
C ALA A 653 38.87 25.99 9.75
N THR A 654 38.61 26.71 8.66
CA THR A 654 37.93 26.18 7.46
C THR A 654 38.75 25.09 6.79
N SER A 655 40.07 25.27 6.65
CA SER A 655 40.95 24.29 6.00
C SER A 655 41.00 22.98 6.78
N LEU A 656 41.19 23.06 8.10
CA LEU A 656 41.15 21.89 8.97
C LEU A 656 39.76 21.24 9.01
N GLY A 657 38.71 22.05 9.15
CA GLY A 657 37.32 21.56 9.15
C GLY A 657 36.97 20.82 7.86
N SER A 658 37.42 21.31 6.71
CA SER A 658 37.21 20.64 5.41
C SER A 658 37.96 19.30 5.32
N ALA A 659 39.18 19.22 5.87
CA ALA A 659 39.94 17.98 5.93
C ALA A 659 39.23 16.94 6.82
N LEU A 660 38.79 17.33 8.01
CA LEU A 660 38.05 16.47 8.94
C LEU A 660 36.70 16.02 8.35
N ALA A 661 35.98 16.93 7.67
CA ALA A 661 34.72 16.61 7.00
C ALA A 661 34.92 15.60 5.86
N MET A 662 36.00 15.72 5.08
CA MET A 662 36.34 14.76 4.03
C MET A 662 36.65 13.38 4.61
N GLU A 663 37.44 13.31 5.68
CA GLU A 663 37.72 12.05 6.39
C GLU A 663 36.44 11.43 6.96
N SER A 664 35.58 12.22 7.62
CA SER A 664 34.28 11.76 8.14
C SER A 664 33.39 11.21 7.01
N THR A 665 33.29 11.94 5.90
CA THR A 665 32.52 11.53 4.72
C THR A 665 33.00 10.19 4.17
N VAL A 666 34.33 10.00 4.04
CA VAL A 666 34.93 8.78 3.52
C VAL A 666 34.81 7.61 4.50
N LYS A 667 35.06 7.86 5.79
CA LYS A 667 34.89 6.85 6.85
C LYS A 667 33.48 6.28 6.87
N ASN A 668 32.49 7.16 6.67
CA ASN A 668 31.07 6.86 6.73
C ASN A 668 30.44 6.63 5.34
N ALA A 669 31.22 6.08 4.40
CA ALA A 669 30.79 5.80 3.01
C ALA A 669 29.63 4.80 2.88
N GLY A 670 29.25 4.13 3.97
CA GLY A 670 28.17 3.14 3.96
C GLY A 670 26.75 3.73 3.96
N SER A 671 26.63 5.04 4.21
CA SER A 671 25.38 5.79 4.06
C SER A 671 25.21 6.29 2.62
N ILE A 672 23.99 6.31 2.09
CA ILE A 672 23.72 6.72 0.69
C ILE A 672 24.19 8.15 0.38
N VAL A 673 23.99 9.08 1.31
CA VAL A 673 24.71 10.34 1.32
C VAL A 673 25.81 10.19 2.39
N PRO A 674 27.06 9.90 1.98
CA PRO A 674 28.14 9.60 2.92
C PRO A 674 28.32 10.67 4.00
N GLY A 675 28.44 10.23 5.25
CA GLY A 675 28.68 11.11 6.39
C GLY A 675 28.05 10.65 7.70
N LEU A 676 27.00 9.82 7.63
CA LEU A 676 26.39 9.24 8.83
C LEU A 676 27.05 7.90 9.19
N PRO A 677 27.50 7.70 10.44
CA PRO A 677 27.96 6.40 10.89
C PRO A 677 26.79 5.42 11.07
N ALA A 678 27.07 4.13 10.92
CA ALA A 678 26.17 3.08 11.38
C ALA A 678 26.06 3.08 12.90
N THR A 679 24.91 2.63 13.40
CA THR A 679 24.59 2.54 14.83
C THR A 679 24.29 1.10 15.23
N ASP A 680 24.22 0.80 16.54
CA ASP A 680 23.87 -0.54 17.03
C ASP A 680 22.37 -0.86 16.84
N PHE A 681 21.58 0.08 16.33
CA PHE A 681 20.12 0.02 16.28
C PHE A 681 19.54 0.14 14.87
N GLU A 682 20.37 -0.07 13.83
CA GLU A 682 19.90 0.00 12.44
C GLU A 682 18.69 -0.92 12.21
N ARG A 683 17.74 -0.45 11.39
CA ARG A 683 16.44 -1.14 11.21
C ARG A 683 16.53 -2.39 10.33
N HIS A 684 17.70 -2.68 9.78
CA HIS A 684 18.07 -3.95 9.16
C HIS A 684 18.63 -4.98 10.15
N PHE A 685 18.80 -4.62 11.42
CA PHE A 685 19.31 -5.49 12.50
C PHE A 685 20.66 -6.16 12.17
N ASP A 686 21.52 -5.48 11.43
CA ASP A 686 22.75 -6.05 10.84
C ASP A 686 22.56 -7.29 9.96
N PHE A 687 21.43 -7.40 9.23
CA PHE A 687 21.21 -8.45 8.23
C PHE A 687 21.00 -7.88 6.81
N THR A 688 21.52 -8.60 5.83
CA THR A 688 21.36 -8.32 4.39
C THR A 688 20.83 -9.54 3.66
N ALA A 689 20.27 -9.35 2.47
CA ALA A 689 19.96 -10.47 1.58
C ALA A 689 21.24 -11.16 1.11
N GLY A 690 21.34 -12.47 1.33
CA GLY A 690 22.36 -13.32 0.73
C GLY A 690 22.05 -13.70 -0.72
N PRO A 691 22.90 -14.53 -1.37
CA PRO A 691 22.73 -14.91 -2.78
C PRO A 691 21.41 -15.62 -3.12
N THR A 692 20.78 -16.25 -2.14
CA THR A 692 19.47 -16.92 -2.28
C THR A 692 18.30 -16.08 -1.79
N GLY A 693 18.54 -14.80 -1.42
CA GLY A 693 17.55 -13.93 -0.79
C GLY A 693 17.35 -14.16 0.71
N ALA A 694 17.97 -15.19 1.28
CA ALA A 694 17.88 -15.47 2.72
C ALA A 694 18.69 -14.43 3.52
N PRO A 695 18.22 -14.02 4.71
CA PRO A 695 18.98 -13.14 5.60
C PRO A 695 20.34 -13.73 5.99
N ILE A 696 21.40 -12.96 5.81
CA ILE A 696 22.75 -13.27 6.31
C ILE A 696 23.29 -12.08 7.13
N PRO A 697 24.12 -12.32 8.15
CA PRO A 697 24.74 -11.23 8.90
C PRO A 697 25.57 -10.31 7.99
N MET A 698 25.49 -9.02 8.24
CA MET A 698 26.37 -8.03 7.64
C MET A 698 27.77 -8.10 8.26
N ASN A 699 28.76 -7.57 7.54
CA ASN A 699 30.12 -7.40 8.04
C ASN A 699 30.55 -5.95 7.86
N PHE A 700 30.81 -5.26 8.97
CA PHE A 700 31.25 -3.85 9.01
C PHE A 700 32.77 -3.67 8.99
N ASP A 701 33.56 -4.75 8.98
CA ASP A 701 35.01 -4.69 8.73
C ASP A 701 35.26 -4.24 7.28
N PRO A 702 35.91 -3.07 7.05
CA PRO A 702 36.16 -2.56 5.71
C PRO A 702 37.00 -3.48 4.83
N ALA A 703 37.77 -4.40 5.40
CA ALA A 703 38.54 -5.38 4.63
C ALA A 703 37.65 -6.51 4.08
N ASN A 704 36.50 -6.76 4.69
CA ASN A 704 35.62 -7.90 4.42
C ASN A 704 34.14 -7.48 4.37
N ALA A 705 33.87 -6.23 3.97
CA ALA A 705 32.55 -5.62 4.11
C ALA A 705 31.49 -6.37 3.28
N VAL A 706 30.35 -6.66 3.89
CA VAL A 706 29.22 -7.35 3.26
C VAL A 706 27.93 -6.75 3.81
N GLY A 707 27.07 -6.21 2.95
CA GLY A 707 25.79 -5.67 3.38
C GLY A 707 25.28 -4.60 2.43
N GLY A 708 23.98 -4.31 2.53
CA GLY A 708 23.33 -3.21 1.84
C GLY A 708 21.99 -2.89 2.50
N SER A 709 21.63 -1.61 2.51
CA SER A 709 20.36 -1.15 3.05
C SER A 709 19.17 -1.69 2.24
N GLY A 710 18.08 -2.06 2.90
CA GLY A 710 16.80 -2.39 2.26
C GLY A 710 16.80 -3.65 1.40
N THR A 711 17.87 -4.45 1.43
CA THR A 711 18.01 -5.63 0.56
C THR A 711 17.00 -6.73 0.88
N LEU A 712 16.48 -6.77 2.11
CA LEU A 712 15.47 -7.71 2.59
C LEU A 712 14.03 -7.17 2.51
N ALA A 713 13.84 -5.90 2.11
CA ALA A 713 12.52 -5.25 2.16
C ALA A 713 11.52 -5.78 1.13
N ILE A 714 11.99 -6.29 -0.02
CA ILE A 714 11.14 -6.97 -1.00
C ILE A 714 11.29 -8.47 -0.81
N ASN A 715 10.21 -9.11 -0.39
CA ASN A 715 10.19 -10.54 -0.12
C ASN A 715 9.11 -11.25 -0.96
N LEU A 716 9.56 -11.81 -2.08
CA LEU A 716 8.71 -12.54 -3.03
C LEU A 716 8.49 -14.01 -2.63
N THR A 717 9.05 -14.44 -1.51
CA THR A 717 8.81 -15.77 -0.92
C THR A 717 7.81 -15.74 0.23
N HIS A 718 7.53 -14.55 0.80
CA HIS A 718 6.53 -14.31 1.83
C HIS A 718 5.85 -12.96 1.58
N PHE A 719 4.70 -12.95 0.88
CA PHE A 719 4.06 -11.70 0.45
C PHE A 719 3.56 -10.86 1.63
N GLN A 720 3.08 -11.51 2.68
CA GLN A 720 2.57 -10.88 3.89
C GLN A 720 3.68 -10.09 4.61
N ASN A 721 4.92 -10.56 4.57
CA ASN A 721 6.07 -9.85 5.12
C ASN A 721 6.28 -8.51 4.37
N SER A 722 6.23 -8.53 3.03
CA SER A 722 6.32 -7.30 2.23
C SER A 722 5.17 -6.33 2.52
N ARG A 723 3.94 -6.82 2.62
CA ARG A 723 2.76 -6.03 3.03
C ARG A 723 2.97 -5.38 4.39
N ASP A 724 3.41 -6.17 5.36
CA ASP A 724 3.51 -5.75 6.75
C ASP A 724 4.73 -4.85 6.99
N TYR A 725 5.76 -4.86 6.12
CA TYR A 725 6.77 -3.81 6.08
C TYR A 725 6.18 -2.44 5.70
N LEU A 726 5.31 -2.38 4.70
CA LEU A 726 4.63 -1.13 4.33
C LEU A 726 3.77 -0.62 5.49
N ARG A 727 2.95 -1.51 6.08
CA ARG A 727 2.11 -1.17 7.24
C ARG A 727 2.94 -0.73 8.44
N GLN A 728 4.03 -1.41 8.76
CA GLN A 728 4.92 -1.05 9.86
C GLN A 728 5.58 0.32 9.63
N ASN A 729 5.99 0.66 8.40
CA ASN A 729 6.50 2.00 8.14
C ASN A 729 5.44 3.10 8.40
N ILE A 730 4.19 2.84 8.04
CA ILE A 730 3.10 3.80 8.25
C ILE A 730 2.81 3.97 9.75
N ILE A 731 2.75 2.88 10.52
CA ILE A 731 2.57 2.94 11.99
C ILE A 731 3.74 3.65 12.68
N ASP A 732 4.97 3.43 12.23
CA ASP A 732 6.14 4.14 12.75
C ASP A 732 6.03 5.65 12.52
N ASN A 733 5.64 6.07 11.32
CA ASN A 733 5.43 7.48 11.01
C ASN A 733 4.29 8.12 11.82
N LEU A 734 3.22 7.36 12.11
CA LEU A 734 2.15 7.84 13.00
C LEU A 734 2.65 8.02 14.44
N ASN A 735 3.43 7.08 14.98
CA ASN A 735 4.05 7.25 16.30
C ASN A 735 5.06 8.41 16.30
N LEU A 736 5.90 8.53 15.27
CA LEU A 736 6.85 9.63 15.13
C LEU A 736 6.12 10.97 15.11
N ARG A 737 5.04 11.08 14.32
CA ARG A 737 4.22 12.30 14.24
C ARG A 737 3.73 12.74 15.61
N LEU A 738 3.13 11.82 16.36
CA LEU A 738 2.62 12.11 17.71
C LEU A 738 3.72 12.37 18.74
N SER A 739 4.97 12.03 18.43
CA SER A 739 6.13 12.27 19.30
C SER A 739 6.73 13.68 19.13
N LEU A 740 6.53 14.31 17.97
CA LEU A 740 7.26 15.52 17.56
C LEU A 740 7.22 16.64 18.61
N SER A 741 6.05 16.96 19.16
CA SER A 741 5.86 18.04 20.13
C SER A 741 6.59 17.83 21.47
N SER A 742 7.10 16.62 21.73
CA SER A 742 7.87 16.27 22.92
C SER A 742 9.37 16.21 22.69
N LEU A 743 9.84 16.30 21.43
CA LEU A 743 11.24 16.09 21.10
C LEU A 743 12.11 17.27 21.53
N ASP A 744 13.20 16.94 22.22
CA ASP A 744 14.24 17.86 22.69
C ASP A 744 15.56 17.51 21.99
N LEU A 745 15.93 18.33 21.00
CA LEU A 745 17.07 18.11 20.11
C LEU A 745 18.38 18.67 20.70
N ASN A 746 18.32 19.54 21.71
CA ASN A 746 19.49 20.25 22.26
C ASN A 746 19.68 20.12 23.78
N GLY A 747 18.79 19.42 24.48
CA GLY A 747 18.79 19.22 25.93
C GLY A 747 18.15 20.37 26.75
N GLY A 748 17.38 21.26 26.11
CA GLY A 748 16.80 22.45 26.74
C GLY A 748 15.28 22.43 26.92
N GLY A 749 14.61 21.35 26.49
CA GLY A 749 13.15 21.20 26.47
C GLY A 749 12.60 20.96 25.06
N ALA A 750 11.27 20.89 24.93
CA ALA A 750 10.64 20.61 23.63
C ALA A 750 10.91 21.71 22.59
N ASP A 751 11.37 21.31 21.41
CA ASP A 751 11.79 22.21 20.34
C ASP A 751 10.73 22.40 19.25
N LEU A 752 10.04 21.31 18.92
CA LEU A 752 9.30 21.16 17.67
C LEU A 752 7.80 21.43 17.83
N SER A 753 7.16 21.92 16.76
CA SER A 753 5.72 22.12 16.70
C SER A 753 4.98 20.80 16.46
N GLY A 754 3.92 20.55 17.22
CA GLY A 754 2.95 19.46 16.95
C GLY A 754 1.92 19.82 15.86
N ASP A 755 1.62 21.11 15.72
CA ASP A 755 0.54 21.62 14.86
C ASP A 755 1.02 21.96 13.44
N ASN A 756 2.29 22.32 13.27
CA ASN A 756 2.89 22.71 12.00
C ASN A 756 3.79 21.61 11.44
N VAL A 757 3.19 20.49 11.04
CA VAL A 757 3.91 19.32 10.54
C VAL A 757 3.61 19.06 9.07
N TYR A 758 4.67 18.89 8.30
CA TYR A 758 4.68 18.62 6.87
C TYR A 758 5.32 17.26 6.61
N PHE A 759 5.11 16.73 5.41
CA PHE A 759 5.71 15.46 5.00
C PHE A 759 6.42 15.58 3.64
N VAL A 760 7.59 14.97 3.52
CA VAL A 760 8.28 14.79 2.24
C VAL A 760 8.69 13.33 2.11
N GLY A 761 8.17 12.66 1.08
CA GLY A 761 8.56 11.31 0.72
C GLY A 761 9.38 11.30 -0.55
N HIS A 762 10.32 10.37 -0.68
CA HIS A 762 10.96 10.03 -1.96
C HIS A 762 10.77 8.56 -2.28
N SER A 763 10.37 8.22 -3.52
CA SER A 763 10.26 6.84 -4.01
C SER A 763 9.40 5.98 -3.07
N LEU A 764 9.94 4.94 -2.43
CA LEU A 764 9.22 4.16 -1.41
C LEU A 764 8.66 5.02 -0.26
N GLY A 765 9.37 6.07 0.15
CA GLY A 765 8.87 7.02 1.13
C GLY A 765 7.66 7.83 0.65
N SER A 766 7.52 8.03 -0.66
CA SER A 766 6.28 8.57 -1.25
C SER A 766 5.17 7.53 -1.30
N ILE A 767 5.52 6.27 -1.61
CA ILE A 767 4.57 5.15 -1.70
C ILE A 767 3.93 4.87 -0.34
N THR A 768 4.71 4.86 0.75
CA THR A 768 4.18 4.72 2.12
C THR A 768 3.73 6.06 2.72
N GLY A 769 4.22 7.18 2.18
CA GLY A 769 3.80 8.52 2.57
C GLY A 769 2.36 8.85 2.22
N ILE A 770 1.87 8.40 1.06
CA ILE A 770 0.46 8.58 0.64
C ILE A 770 -0.53 7.99 1.66
N PRO A 771 -0.45 6.70 2.03
CA PRO A 771 -1.32 6.14 3.06
C PRO A 771 -1.08 6.75 4.44
N PHE A 772 0.17 7.10 4.80
CA PHE A 772 0.45 7.80 6.07
C PHE A 772 -0.30 9.14 6.18
N VAL A 773 -0.20 10.00 5.15
CA VAL A 773 -0.88 11.30 5.13
C VAL A 773 -2.39 11.13 5.14
N ALA A 774 -2.92 10.20 4.33
CA ALA A 774 -4.35 9.91 4.28
C ALA A 774 -4.88 9.46 5.65
N VAL A 775 -4.18 8.55 6.34
CA VAL A 775 -4.58 8.06 7.66
C VAL A 775 -4.47 9.15 8.72
N ALA A 776 -3.33 9.85 8.81
CA ALA A 776 -3.13 10.92 9.78
C ALA A 776 -4.21 12.02 9.66
N ASN A 777 -4.57 12.40 8.43
CA ASN A 777 -5.55 13.46 8.15
C ASN A 777 -7.01 13.00 8.25
N SER A 778 -7.26 11.71 8.46
CA SER A 778 -8.60 11.15 8.59
C SER A 778 -9.06 11.01 10.03
N THR A 779 -8.17 11.23 11.00
CA THR A 779 -8.49 11.07 12.43
C THR A 779 -9.34 12.24 12.96
N ALA A 780 -10.06 12.02 14.05
CA ALA A 780 -10.86 13.07 14.69
C ALA A 780 -10.01 14.23 15.28
N ALA A 781 -8.73 13.99 15.57
CA ALA A 781 -7.82 14.97 16.14
C ALA A 781 -7.14 15.79 15.03
N THR A 782 -7.78 16.89 14.61
CA THR A 782 -7.28 17.70 13.48
C THR A 782 -5.91 18.35 13.73
N ASP A 783 -5.50 18.47 14.98
CA ASP A 783 -4.17 18.99 15.35
C ASP A 783 -3.06 18.00 14.96
N ASP A 784 -3.40 16.71 14.79
CA ASP A 784 -2.52 15.65 14.31
C ASP A 784 -2.48 15.55 12.78
N ASN A 785 -3.09 16.49 12.05
CA ASN A 785 -3.07 16.50 10.58
C ASN A 785 -1.71 16.93 10.02
N ILE A 786 -1.25 16.26 8.97
CA ILE A 786 -0.17 16.73 8.11
C ILE A 786 -0.71 17.91 7.30
N VAL A 787 -0.12 19.09 7.54
CA VAL A 787 -0.56 20.38 6.95
C VAL A 787 -0.46 20.34 5.43
N ALA A 788 0.68 19.89 4.91
CA ALA A 788 0.89 19.65 3.49
C ALA A 788 2.03 18.66 3.25
N ALA A 789 2.04 18.03 2.08
CA ALA A 789 3.03 17.02 1.72
C ALA A 789 3.54 17.14 0.29
N GLN A 790 4.79 16.71 0.06
CA GLN A 790 5.33 16.50 -1.28
C GLN A 790 5.80 15.05 -1.45
N MET A 791 5.31 14.41 -2.49
CA MET A 791 5.62 13.05 -2.88
C MET A 791 6.57 13.10 -4.07
N LEU A 792 7.86 12.87 -3.83
CA LEU A 792 8.92 12.87 -4.84
C LEU A 792 8.97 11.50 -5.52
N THR A 793 8.80 11.47 -6.84
CA THR A 793 8.74 10.26 -7.69
C THR A 793 7.85 9.15 -7.12
N PRO A 794 6.54 9.42 -6.88
CA PRO A 794 5.61 8.45 -6.30
C PRO A 794 5.12 7.43 -7.34
N GLY A 795 4.72 6.23 -6.92
CA GLY A 795 4.16 5.21 -7.81
C GLY A 795 2.94 4.50 -7.23
N GLY A 796 1.95 4.25 -8.08
CA GLY A 796 0.82 3.37 -7.80
C GLY A 796 1.14 1.90 -8.06
N LYS A 797 0.39 1.00 -7.40
CA LYS A 797 0.38 -0.46 -7.59
C LYS A 797 1.76 -1.13 -7.49
N PHE A 798 2.18 -1.44 -6.25
CA PHE A 798 3.57 -1.84 -5.95
C PHE A 798 4.01 -3.10 -6.71
N SER A 799 3.14 -4.10 -6.87
CA SER A 799 3.48 -5.33 -7.63
C SER A 799 3.79 -5.03 -9.10
N GLY A 800 3.00 -4.15 -9.73
CA GLY A 800 3.21 -3.73 -11.10
C GLY A 800 4.51 -2.92 -11.26
N LEU A 801 4.92 -2.14 -10.25
CA LEU A 801 6.22 -1.47 -10.26
C LEU A 801 7.38 -2.48 -10.31
N LEU A 802 7.28 -3.60 -9.58
CA LEU A 802 8.32 -4.64 -9.58
C LEU A 802 8.45 -5.34 -10.96
N GLU A 803 7.36 -5.43 -11.70
CA GLU A 803 7.32 -6.06 -13.03
C GLU A 803 7.67 -5.08 -14.17
N GLN A 804 7.19 -3.84 -14.09
CA GLN A 804 7.22 -2.86 -15.18
C GLN A 804 8.42 -1.91 -15.10
N SER A 805 9.14 -1.87 -13.98
CA SER A 805 10.31 -1.01 -13.79
C SER A 805 11.52 -1.52 -14.57
N PRO A 806 12.08 -0.75 -15.53
CA PRO A 806 13.33 -1.13 -16.19
C PRO A 806 14.51 -1.38 -15.23
N THR A 807 14.47 -0.80 -14.02
CA THR A 807 15.52 -0.96 -13.02
C THR A 807 15.33 -2.22 -12.16
N PHE A 808 14.11 -2.51 -11.71
CA PHE A 808 13.84 -3.64 -10.80
C PHE A 808 13.51 -4.94 -11.54
N ALA A 809 12.76 -4.86 -12.63
CA ALA A 809 12.22 -6.02 -13.34
C ALA A 809 13.29 -7.03 -13.79
N PRO A 810 14.47 -6.65 -14.32
CA PRO A 810 15.46 -7.63 -14.77
C PRO A 810 15.88 -8.63 -13.66
N ALA A 811 16.13 -8.12 -12.45
CA ALA A 811 16.55 -8.95 -11.33
C ALA A 811 15.39 -9.80 -10.78
N ILE A 812 14.19 -9.21 -10.68
CA ILE A 812 12.99 -9.89 -10.19
C ILE A 812 12.58 -11.02 -11.14
N LEU A 813 12.39 -10.71 -12.43
CA LEU A 813 11.99 -11.69 -13.44
C LEU A 813 13.06 -12.78 -13.62
N GLY A 814 14.35 -12.41 -13.62
CA GLY A 814 15.44 -13.38 -13.67
C GLY A 814 15.45 -14.32 -12.45
N GLY A 815 15.18 -13.79 -11.26
CA GLY A 815 15.07 -14.57 -10.02
C GLY A 815 13.88 -15.53 -10.03
N LEU A 816 12.70 -15.07 -10.45
CA LEU A 816 11.49 -15.89 -10.57
C LEU A 816 11.66 -16.99 -11.62
N GLN A 817 12.24 -16.67 -12.78
CA GLN A 817 12.55 -17.67 -13.81
C GLN A 817 13.53 -18.72 -13.29
N ALA A 818 14.56 -18.33 -12.54
CA ALA A 818 15.54 -19.26 -11.98
C ALA A 818 14.94 -20.15 -10.87
N ALA A 819 14.12 -19.58 -9.99
CA ALA A 819 13.56 -20.28 -8.84
C ALA A 819 12.37 -21.19 -9.20
N ALA A 820 11.49 -20.70 -10.07
CA ALA A 820 10.17 -21.28 -10.33
C ALA A 820 9.93 -21.63 -11.80
N GLY A 821 10.69 -21.02 -12.72
CA GLY A 821 10.47 -21.19 -14.16
C GLY A 821 9.25 -20.45 -14.70
N ILE A 822 8.75 -19.45 -13.96
CA ILE A 822 7.64 -18.59 -14.36
C ILE A 822 8.19 -17.28 -14.92
N GLN A 823 7.56 -16.78 -15.98
CA GLN A 823 7.91 -15.55 -16.69
C GLN A 823 6.64 -14.84 -17.19
N GLN A 824 6.80 -13.59 -17.64
CA GLN A 824 5.72 -12.81 -18.24
C GLN A 824 5.06 -13.57 -19.41
N GLY A 825 3.73 -13.53 -19.47
CA GLY A 825 2.92 -14.31 -20.41
C GLY A 825 2.55 -15.72 -19.94
N ASP A 826 3.08 -16.19 -18.81
CA ASP A 826 2.63 -17.44 -18.19
C ASP A 826 1.43 -17.17 -17.27
N SER A 827 0.45 -18.08 -17.24
CA SER A 827 -0.70 -17.95 -16.30
C SER A 827 -0.24 -18.01 -14.84
N GLY A 828 0.80 -18.80 -14.54
CA GLY A 828 1.39 -18.89 -13.21
C GLY A 828 2.07 -17.59 -12.76
N PHE A 829 2.64 -16.83 -13.69
CA PHE A 829 3.21 -15.51 -13.39
C PHE A 829 2.11 -14.48 -13.14
N ALA A 830 1.08 -14.43 -14.00
CA ALA A 830 -0.06 -13.53 -13.81
C ALA A 830 -0.75 -13.77 -12.45
N ALA A 831 -0.98 -15.03 -12.09
CA ALA A 831 -1.59 -15.33 -10.81
C ALA A 831 -0.67 -15.03 -9.61
N PHE A 832 0.66 -15.21 -9.77
CA PHE A 832 1.63 -14.78 -8.77
C PHE A 832 1.56 -13.26 -8.53
N THR A 833 1.56 -12.44 -9.58
CA THR A 833 1.51 -10.99 -9.45
C THR A 833 0.15 -10.50 -8.95
N HIS A 834 -0.96 -11.11 -9.37
CA HIS A 834 -2.31 -10.75 -8.89
C HIS A 834 -2.50 -11.04 -7.40
N VAL A 835 -2.01 -12.18 -6.91
CA VAL A 835 -2.09 -12.51 -5.46
C VAL A 835 -1.10 -11.66 -4.65
N LEU A 836 0.10 -11.40 -5.18
CA LEU A 836 1.02 -10.44 -4.57
C LEU A 836 0.36 -9.07 -4.43
N GLN A 837 -0.27 -8.58 -5.49
CA GLN A 837 -1.02 -7.32 -5.46
C GLN A 837 -2.11 -7.33 -4.39
N ALA A 838 -2.98 -8.34 -4.42
CA ALA A 838 -4.05 -8.49 -3.43
C ALA A 838 -3.54 -8.44 -1.98
N THR A 839 -2.34 -8.98 -1.74
CA THR A 839 -1.71 -8.95 -0.42
C THR A 839 -1.28 -7.54 -0.04
N LEU A 840 -0.78 -6.74 -1.00
CA LEU A 840 -0.22 -5.40 -0.77
C LEU A 840 -1.29 -4.30 -0.66
N ASP A 841 -2.52 -4.52 -1.14
CA ASP A 841 -3.63 -3.55 -1.16
C ASP A 841 -3.82 -2.75 0.13
N SER A 842 -3.62 -3.39 1.28
CA SER A 842 -3.84 -2.75 2.58
C SER A 842 -2.80 -1.71 3.02
N GLY A 843 -1.71 -1.53 2.28
CA GLY A 843 -0.63 -0.60 2.62
C GLY A 843 -0.02 0.13 1.42
N GLU A 844 -0.62 0.04 0.24
CA GLU A 844 -0.08 0.64 -0.99
C GLU A 844 -0.72 2.00 -1.34
N ALA A 845 0.01 2.85 -2.07
CA ALA A 845 -0.40 4.21 -2.39
C ALA A 845 -1.70 4.32 -3.21
N ILE A 846 -1.90 3.48 -4.22
CA ILE A 846 -3.03 3.62 -5.18
C ILE A 846 -4.39 3.53 -4.49
N GLN A 847 -4.44 2.79 -3.38
CA GLN A 847 -5.63 2.54 -2.57
C GLN A 847 -6.04 3.76 -1.74
N PHE A 848 -5.09 4.62 -1.42
CA PHE A 848 -5.27 5.82 -0.61
C PHE A 848 -5.22 7.11 -1.44
N ALA A 849 -4.86 7.03 -2.74
CA ALA A 849 -4.81 8.18 -3.63
C ALA A 849 -6.15 8.93 -3.69
N GLY A 850 -7.27 8.19 -3.65
CA GLY A 850 -8.62 8.75 -3.63
C GLY A 850 -9.02 9.44 -2.33
N ASP A 851 -8.21 9.32 -1.26
CA ASP A 851 -8.43 9.99 0.03
C ASP A 851 -7.61 11.28 0.17
N LEU A 852 -6.69 11.55 -0.77
CA LEU A 852 -5.92 12.79 -0.80
C LEU A 852 -6.77 14.06 -1.06
N PRO A 853 -7.92 14.01 -1.78
CA PRO A 853 -8.82 15.16 -1.88
C PRO A 853 -9.23 15.67 -0.49
N GLY A 854 -8.82 16.90 -0.15
CA GLY A 854 -8.99 17.51 1.18
C GLY A 854 -7.66 17.77 1.89
N SER A 855 -6.60 17.07 1.50
CA SER A 855 -5.21 17.35 1.89
C SER A 855 -4.51 18.27 0.87
N LYS A 856 -3.36 18.81 1.25
CA LYS A 856 -2.49 19.65 0.41
C LYS A 856 -1.28 18.82 -0.03
N VAL A 857 -1.26 18.35 -1.28
CA VAL A 857 -0.26 17.39 -1.75
C VAL A 857 0.29 17.76 -3.11
N ILE A 858 1.62 17.73 -3.25
CA ILE A 858 2.32 17.84 -4.53
C ILE A 858 2.84 16.46 -4.93
N LEU A 859 2.41 15.94 -6.08
CA LEU A 859 3.02 14.78 -6.73
C LEU A 859 4.12 15.27 -7.67
N SER A 860 5.35 14.79 -7.53
CA SER A 860 6.48 15.18 -8.37
C SER A 860 6.91 14.02 -9.26
N GLU A 861 6.67 14.15 -10.56
CA GLU A 861 6.98 13.14 -11.55
C GLU A 861 8.22 13.54 -12.36
N VAL A 862 9.23 12.68 -12.45
CA VAL A 862 10.32 12.86 -13.41
C VAL A 862 9.97 12.09 -14.68
N ILE A 863 9.87 12.79 -15.83
CA ILE A 863 9.52 12.15 -17.10
C ILE A 863 10.66 11.22 -17.52
N GLY A 864 10.32 9.97 -17.83
CA GLY A 864 11.28 8.94 -18.22
C GLY A 864 11.97 8.23 -17.06
N ASP A 865 11.46 8.37 -15.84
CA ASP A 865 11.93 7.64 -14.66
C ASP A 865 11.94 6.11 -14.91
N THR A 866 13.10 5.49 -14.68
CA THR A 866 13.35 4.06 -14.92
C THR A 866 13.13 3.18 -13.70
N TYR A 867 12.91 3.76 -12.52
CA TYR A 867 12.59 3.06 -11.28
C TYR A 867 11.08 3.00 -11.10
N ILE A 868 10.43 4.16 -11.16
CA ILE A 868 8.98 4.31 -11.07
C ILE A 868 8.49 4.76 -12.45
N PRO A 869 7.93 3.86 -13.26
CA PRO A 869 7.39 4.27 -14.55
C PRO A 869 6.30 5.33 -14.37
N ASN A 870 6.26 6.33 -15.26
CA ASN A 870 5.22 7.37 -15.22
C ASN A 870 3.82 6.76 -15.45
N SER A 871 3.68 5.85 -16.41
CA SER A 871 2.46 5.05 -16.66
C SER A 871 2.82 3.71 -17.29
N ALA A 872 2.16 2.61 -16.91
CA ALA A 872 2.25 1.30 -17.59
C ALA A 872 1.02 0.98 -18.46
N TYR A 873 0.27 2.02 -18.86
CA TYR A 873 -0.94 1.92 -19.66
C TYR A 873 -1.08 3.11 -20.63
N PRO A 874 -1.57 2.93 -21.87
CA PRO A 874 -2.15 1.71 -22.46
C PRO A 874 -1.14 0.67 -22.93
N THR A 875 0.16 0.95 -22.77
CA THR A 875 1.24 0.04 -23.13
C THR A 875 2.10 -0.27 -21.92
N ALA A 876 2.51 -1.53 -21.77
CA ALA A 876 3.52 -1.92 -20.81
C ALA A 876 4.88 -1.25 -21.06
N ASN A 877 5.70 -1.18 -20.02
CA ASN A 877 7.02 -0.52 -20.06
C ASN A 877 8.18 -1.48 -20.18
N PHE A 878 8.01 -2.76 -19.83
CA PHE A 878 9.12 -3.68 -19.75
C PHE A 878 8.77 -5.11 -20.19
N GLY A 879 9.63 -5.67 -21.03
CA GLY A 879 9.55 -7.07 -21.46
C GLY A 879 8.24 -7.39 -22.19
N ASN A 880 7.64 -8.51 -21.80
CA ASN A 880 6.35 -8.99 -22.30
C ASN A 880 5.23 -8.78 -21.26
N ALA A 881 5.37 -7.80 -20.36
CA ALA A 881 4.30 -7.46 -19.45
C ALA A 881 3.04 -7.04 -20.22
N ASP A 882 1.88 -7.32 -19.64
CA ASP A 882 0.62 -6.76 -20.11
C ASP A 882 0.46 -5.31 -19.59
N PRO A 883 -0.34 -4.45 -20.27
CA PRO A 883 -0.66 -3.12 -19.77
C PRO A 883 -1.31 -3.13 -18.38
N ASP A 884 -0.86 -2.24 -17.50
CA ASP A 884 -1.36 -2.12 -16.12
C ASP A 884 -1.86 -0.67 -15.82
N PRO A 885 -3.18 -0.43 -15.83
CA PRO A 885 -3.82 0.89 -15.69
C PRO A 885 -3.56 1.60 -14.37
N LEU A 886 -3.15 0.87 -13.33
CA LEU A 886 -3.00 1.39 -11.97
C LEU A 886 -1.54 1.53 -11.55
N THR A 887 -0.59 1.15 -12.41
CA THR A 887 0.85 1.23 -12.13
C THR A 887 1.47 2.53 -12.63
N GLY A 888 2.20 3.19 -11.73
CA GLY A 888 3.00 4.39 -12.03
C GLY A 888 2.48 5.66 -11.36
N THR A 889 3.08 6.79 -11.72
CA THR A 889 2.71 8.11 -11.16
C THR A 889 1.40 8.65 -11.74
N GLU A 890 1.15 8.50 -13.03
CA GLU A 890 -0.05 9.01 -13.72
C GLU A 890 -1.37 8.41 -13.20
N PRO A 891 -1.45 7.11 -12.85
CA PRO A 891 -2.63 6.59 -12.17
C PRO A 891 -2.92 7.26 -10.82
N LEU A 892 -1.88 7.65 -10.05
CA LEU A 892 -2.07 8.41 -8.82
C LEU A 892 -2.62 9.81 -9.12
N VAL A 893 -2.11 10.49 -10.15
CA VAL A 893 -2.61 11.79 -10.63
C VAL A 893 -4.10 11.67 -10.96
N ARG A 894 -4.47 10.66 -11.76
CA ARG A 894 -5.86 10.41 -12.19
C ARG A 894 -6.79 10.15 -11.00
N ILE A 895 -6.42 9.25 -10.08
CA ILE A 895 -7.30 8.80 -8.99
C ILE A 895 -7.43 9.86 -7.90
N SER A 896 -6.36 10.61 -7.61
CA SER A 896 -6.41 11.72 -6.65
C SER A 896 -7.07 12.98 -7.20
N GLY A 897 -7.36 13.04 -8.50
CA GLY A 897 -7.87 14.24 -9.17
C GLY A 897 -6.86 15.38 -9.17
N ALA A 898 -5.56 15.06 -9.17
CA ALA A 898 -4.49 16.05 -9.13
C ALA A 898 -4.53 16.96 -10.38
N THR A 899 -4.23 18.24 -10.17
CA THR A 899 -4.18 19.25 -11.23
C THR A 899 -2.74 19.63 -11.58
N ASP A 900 -2.48 19.93 -12.84
CA ASP A 900 -1.13 20.26 -13.30
C ASP A 900 -0.63 21.58 -12.67
N ILE A 901 0.57 21.53 -12.08
CA ILE A 901 1.28 22.69 -11.53
C ILE A 901 2.29 23.15 -12.59
N THR A 902 1.84 23.99 -13.51
CA THR A 902 2.69 24.60 -14.55
C THR A 902 3.05 26.06 -14.24
N THR A 903 2.30 26.68 -13.31
CA THR A 903 2.50 28.06 -12.83
C THR A 903 2.20 28.14 -11.33
N SER A 904 2.68 29.20 -10.68
CA SER A 904 2.40 29.44 -9.25
C SER A 904 0.91 29.63 -8.98
N GLY A 905 0.39 29.02 -7.91
CA GLY A 905 -1.03 29.06 -7.62
C GLY A 905 -1.43 28.43 -6.30
N ALA A 906 -2.75 28.33 -6.07
CA ALA A 906 -3.31 27.66 -4.91
C ALA A 906 -3.04 26.16 -4.97
N LEU A 907 -2.65 25.57 -3.84
CA LEU A 907 -2.39 24.14 -3.75
C LEU A 907 -3.64 23.41 -3.23
N ASN A 908 -4.02 22.33 -3.92
CA ASN A 908 -4.88 21.27 -3.41
C ASN A 908 -4.10 19.96 -3.54
N VAL A 909 -4.57 19.00 -4.34
CA VAL A 909 -3.71 17.97 -4.91
C VAL A 909 -3.24 18.45 -6.28
N GLY A 910 -1.94 18.53 -6.48
CA GLY A 910 -1.37 18.93 -7.77
C GLY A 910 -0.19 18.05 -8.18
N VAL A 911 0.16 18.09 -9.46
CA VAL A 911 1.28 17.34 -10.03
C VAL A 911 2.23 18.28 -10.77
N THR A 912 3.53 18.15 -10.49
CA THR A 912 4.60 18.77 -11.27
C THR A 912 5.32 17.69 -12.07
N ARG A 913 5.38 17.83 -13.40
CA ARG A 913 6.11 16.93 -14.29
C ARG A 913 7.41 17.56 -14.75
N TYR A 914 8.52 17.01 -14.29
CA TYR A 914 9.87 17.48 -14.56
C TYR A 914 10.39 16.88 -15.87
N THR A 915 10.83 17.74 -16.78
CA THR A 915 11.35 17.38 -18.12
C THR A 915 12.84 17.01 -18.11
N GLY A 916 13.48 17.01 -16.95
CA GLY A 916 14.87 16.59 -16.78
C GLY A 916 15.19 16.18 -15.34
N GLY A 917 16.33 15.52 -15.18
CA GLY A 917 16.65 14.75 -13.99
C GLY A 917 16.37 13.25 -14.17
N ASP A 918 16.51 12.51 -13.08
CA ASP A 918 16.27 11.08 -12.97
C ASP A 918 15.63 10.74 -11.59
N HIS A 919 15.40 9.46 -11.32
CA HIS A 919 14.81 9.01 -10.07
C HIS A 919 15.60 9.43 -8.82
N THR A 920 16.92 9.59 -8.94
CA THR A 920 17.81 9.90 -7.81
C THR A 920 17.96 11.41 -7.58
N THR A 921 17.44 12.22 -8.49
CA THR A 921 17.51 13.68 -8.42
C THR A 921 17.05 14.26 -7.07
N PRO A 922 15.93 13.80 -6.45
CA PRO A 922 15.52 14.22 -5.10
C PRO A 922 16.55 14.00 -3.99
N VAL A 923 17.46 13.02 -4.15
CA VAL A 923 18.51 12.72 -3.18
C VAL A 923 19.75 13.55 -3.47
N LEU A 924 20.31 13.42 -4.67
CA LEU A 924 21.48 14.20 -5.09
C LEU A 924 21.46 14.26 -6.62
N PRO A 925 21.37 15.45 -7.23
CA PRO A 925 21.41 15.54 -8.68
C PRO A 925 22.76 15.05 -9.22
N ALA A 926 22.72 14.35 -10.36
CA ALA A 926 23.91 13.81 -10.99
C ALA A 926 24.96 14.92 -11.26
N PRO A 927 26.24 14.73 -10.86
CA PRO A 927 27.27 15.75 -11.06
C PRO A 927 27.41 16.15 -12.54
N GLY A 928 27.30 17.45 -12.82
CA GLY A 928 27.40 18.00 -14.18
C GLY A 928 26.09 17.98 -14.99
N ASP A 929 25.03 17.36 -14.50
CA ASP A 929 23.69 17.43 -15.11
C ASP A 929 22.96 18.70 -14.64
N GLN A 930 22.94 19.72 -15.51
CA GLN A 930 22.28 20.99 -15.22
C GLN A 930 20.76 20.85 -15.09
N ASN A 931 20.13 19.92 -15.81
CA ASN A 931 18.69 19.75 -15.75
C ASN A 931 18.29 19.03 -14.46
N ALA A 932 19.06 18.02 -14.01
CA ALA A 932 18.87 17.41 -12.69
C ALA A 932 19.04 18.46 -11.58
N ALA A 933 20.06 19.32 -11.65
CA ALA A 933 20.26 20.38 -10.67
C ALA A 933 19.10 21.40 -10.64
N ARG A 934 18.57 21.78 -11.81
CA ARG A 934 17.39 22.66 -11.92
C ARG A 934 16.14 22.01 -11.36
N ALA A 935 15.90 20.72 -11.68
CA ALA A 935 14.76 19.97 -11.16
C ALA A 935 14.84 19.81 -9.63
N PHE A 936 16.02 19.48 -9.08
CA PHE A 936 16.24 19.42 -7.63
C PHE A 936 15.96 20.76 -6.94
N ALA A 937 16.45 21.86 -7.50
CA ALA A 937 16.19 23.21 -6.97
C ALA A 937 14.70 23.58 -7.03
N GLU A 938 14.01 23.23 -8.11
CA GLU A 938 12.57 23.45 -8.24
C GLU A 938 11.77 22.60 -7.25
N MET A 939 12.12 21.32 -7.05
CA MET A 939 11.50 20.45 -6.04
C MET A 939 11.59 21.08 -4.65
N ILE A 940 12.79 21.53 -4.24
CA ILE A 940 13.01 22.25 -2.97
C ILE A 940 12.21 23.55 -2.90
N GLY A 941 12.18 24.33 -4.00
CA GLY A 941 11.45 25.59 -4.08
C GLY A 941 9.94 25.40 -3.90
N GLN A 942 9.38 24.37 -4.53
CA GLN A 942 7.99 23.98 -4.37
C GLN A 942 7.70 23.56 -2.92
N THR A 943 8.53 22.70 -2.31
CA THR A 943 8.38 22.34 -0.89
C THR A 943 8.44 23.57 0.01
N THR A 944 9.41 24.45 -0.23
CA THR A 944 9.64 25.65 0.57
C THR A 944 8.42 26.57 0.52
N SER A 945 7.89 26.85 -0.67
CA SER A 945 6.70 27.70 -0.83
C SER A 945 5.44 27.08 -0.19
N MET A 946 5.28 25.76 -0.31
CA MET A 946 4.21 25.01 0.34
C MET A 946 4.29 25.19 1.87
N ILE A 947 5.47 25.03 2.46
CA ILE A 947 5.67 25.19 3.91
C ILE A 947 5.43 26.64 4.35
N LEU A 948 6.06 27.61 3.68
CA LEU A 948 5.97 29.03 4.09
C LEU A 948 4.55 29.60 3.99
N THR A 949 3.67 28.95 3.22
CA THR A 949 2.27 29.35 3.07
C THR A 949 1.29 28.50 3.86
N GLY A 950 1.76 27.55 4.68
CA GLY A 950 0.88 26.63 5.42
C GLY A 950 0.07 25.73 4.49
N GLY A 951 0.65 25.30 3.37
CA GLY A 951 0.02 24.45 2.36
C GLY A 951 -0.92 25.16 1.40
N GLN A 952 -1.03 26.50 1.46
CA GLN A 952 -2.02 27.23 0.67
C GLN A 952 -1.61 27.47 -0.77
N GLN A 953 -0.31 27.57 -1.06
CA GLN A 953 0.20 27.85 -2.39
C GLN A 953 1.45 27.04 -2.72
N VAL A 954 1.68 26.84 -4.01
CA VAL A 954 2.93 26.32 -4.58
C VAL A 954 3.48 27.34 -5.57
N MET A 955 4.78 27.60 -5.52
CA MET A 955 5.47 28.51 -6.42
C MET A 955 6.28 27.73 -7.45
N VAL A 956 6.08 28.07 -8.73
CA VAL A 956 6.91 27.58 -9.83
C VAL A 956 8.04 28.59 -10.08
N ASN A 957 9.29 28.20 -9.80
CA ASN A 957 10.45 29.09 -9.92
C ASN A 957 11.18 28.92 -11.26
N ASP A 958 11.20 27.70 -11.79
CA ASP A 958 11.77 27.38 -13.09
C ASP A 958 10.73 26.68 -13.99
N PRO A 959 9.82 27.43 -14.66
CA PRO A 959 8.88 26.82 -15.59
C PRO A 959 9.56 26.12 -16.78
N GLY A 960 10.83 26.42 -17.05
CA GLY A 960 11.59 25.81 -18.13
C GLY A 960 12.11 24.40 -17.85
N ILE A 961 11.86 23.84 -16.65
CA ILE A 961 12.11 22.42 -16.35
C ILE A 961 10.80 21.64 -16.17
N ILE A 962 9.64 22.28 -16.33
CA ILE A 962 8.32 21.69 -16.11
C ILE A 962 7.58 21.53 -17.45
N GLN A 963 6.89 20.40 -17.65
CA GLN A 963 6.00 20.19 -18.79
C GLN A 963 4.81 21.14 -18.70
N GLN A 964 4.56 21.90 -19.77
CA GLN A 964 3.56 22.97 -19.83
C GLN A 964 2.18 22.49 -20.27
#